data_AF-A0A7U4P7L9-F1
#
_entry.id   AF-A0A7U4P7L9-F1
#
_cell.length_a   1.000
_cell.length_b   1.000
_cell.length_c   1.000
_cell.angle_alpha   90.00
_cell.angle_beta   90.00
_cell.angle_gamma   90.00
#
_symmetry.space_group_name_H-M   'P 1'
#
loop_
_entity.id
_entity.type
_entity.pdbx_description
1 polymer ?
#
loop_
_entity_poly.entity_id
_entity_poly.type
_entity_poly.pdbx_seq_one_letter_code
_entity_poly.pdbx_strand_id
1 'polypeptide(L)'
;MSSWLTELINDVEKPDGIEKRAIRARVLEALQEIDVRIAELNESLQAKFHVVQGRKLVKFYMKGGNAFKCIHEPEGTAATENGGGKSDWDTQVVIDPWAPVPLQAYVYGLLEELVTDTMIRAGVDIARVAGDFADQTIKQWIAQRDDPKSKHRIYSAYSLEYDDPQSLRQVFDQQRLGLWTNDRRRISDPDVDHPERIPGILLNDAIRPFILHRLGYTWHAQLPSLPPLLLSKLPVPQPTLLRGPLPAQIKTDVRKPLLMELIDVTLPRRDTIEAVAVWEELAQGQIDIQNTTIAVKSSGADSAEVGATGDSTEVKLPLPDIMYHLREIATMLCEIADGSSRHPDKLDRRFERFGQIWRSSDRSQIAHTLSEMAGVADINAAPPAHVASVTDAIEQHGGSLTQAILDDGDPAYCLARNLMDRIADGMAANHNDFTAGGHVPRELLIRFDEARVRLRQLIDRTVARLPNELAVGVLDAAFSDDLVLIRVLEQNEYVEPRQIGFSGVLMAVVIRVKNQLQLDTLCELFRTEFDPRYVDTRISTSVRFRTYSVPRATGITHEMTMVVFEKGKAIAYLTMTTATPGEAPFRRDAAYPDLEYASLPEIAAQRKVAAALIEDYLIRKTISQQYEALKTLLPVV
;
A
#
# COMPACT_ATOMS: atom_id res chain seq x y z
N MET A 1 7.31 -23.94 0.51
CA MET A 1 6.32 -24.80 -0.16
C MET A 1 5.27 -23.95 -0.90
N SER A 2 4.59 -22.99 -0.27
CA SER A 2 3.65 -22.07 -0.96
C SER A 2 4.22 -21.41 -2.21
N SER A 3 5.36 -20.72 -2.09
CA SER A 3 6.01 -20.07 -3.25
C SER A 3 6.35 -21.04 -4.38
N TRP A 4 6.63 -22.32 -4.08
CA TRP A 4 6.87 -23.32 -5.12
C TRP A 4 5.56 -23.73 -5.82
N LEU A 5 4.45 -23.87 -5.07
CA LEU A 5 3.13 -24.14 -5.65
C LEU A 5 2.67 -22.97 -6.53
N THR A 6 2.76 -21.74 -6.03
CA THR A 6 2.44 -20.54 -6.82
C THR A 6 3.32 -20.49 -8.06
N GLU A 7 4.63 -20.70 -7.95
CA GLU A 7 5.52 -20.74 -9.13
C GLU A 7 5.15 -21.88 -10.09
N LEU A 8 4.79 -23.05 -9.57
CA LEU A 8 4.46 -24.21 -10.38
C LEU A 8 3.30 -23.95 -11.32
N ILE A 9 2.16 -23.46 -10.81
CA ILE A 9 0.98 -23.21 -11.64
C ILE A 9 1.16 -22.02 -12.59
N ASN A 10 2.01 -21.06 -12.21
CA ASN A 10 2.18 -19.80 -12.93
C ASN A 10 3.36 -19.82 -13.93
N ASP A 11 4.32 -20.75 -13.82
CA ASP A 11 5.45 -20.87 -14.74
C ASP A 11 5.05 -21.57 -16.05
N VAL A 12 4.58 -20.78 -17.01
CA VAL A 12 4.11 -21.24 -18.33
C VAL A 12 5.24 -21.50 -19.34
N GLU A 13 6.49 -21.18 -19.01
CA GLU A 13 7.66 -21.38 -19.89
C GLU A 13 8.02 -22.87 -20.04
N LYS A 14 7.60 -23.70 -19.08
CA LYS A 14 7.90 -25.14 -19.04
C LYS A 14 6.60 -25.94 -19.05
N PRO A 15 6.18 -26.49 -20.21
CA PRO A 15 5.06 -27.41 -20.27
C PRO A 15 5.48 -28.74 -19.63
N ASP A 16 4.88 -29.06 -18.49
CA ASP A 16 5.27 -30.19 -17.62
C ASP A 16 4.05 -31.05 -17.23
N GLY A 17 3.08 -31.13 -18.14
CA GLY A 17 1.85 -31.93 -18.02
C GLY A 17 0.65 -31.13 -17.51
N ILE A 18 0.86 -30.01 -16.80
CA ILE A 18 -0.20 -29.16 -16.27
C ILE A 18 -0.65 -28.19 -17.37
N GLU A 19 -1.97 -27.97 -17.51
CA GLU A 19 -2.58 -27.05 -18.47
C GLU A 19 -2.36 -25.56 -18.12
N LYS A 20 -1.13 -25.18 -17.74
CA LYS A 20 -0.79 -23.85 -17.20
C LYS A 20 -1.12 -22.71 -18.16
N ARG A 21 -0.88 -22.89 -19.46
CA ARG A 21 -1.20 -21.90 -20.50
C ARG A 21 -2.70 -21.64 -20.58
N ALA A 22 -3.51 -22.70 -20.54
CA ALA A 22 -4.97 -22.58 -20.55
C ALA A 22 -5.51 -21.95 -19.26
N ILE A 23 -5.00 -22.36 -18.09
CA ILE A 23 -5.33 -21.74 -16.80
C ILE A 23 -4.95 -20.25 -16.82
N ARG A 24 -3.75 -19.91 -17.31
CA ARG A 24 -3.27 -18.53 -17.43
C ARG A 24 -4.18 -17.70 -18.33
N ALA A 25 -4.62 -18.24 -19.47
CA ALA A 25 -5.57 -17.56 -20.35
C ALA A 25 -6.86 -17.17 -19.60
N ARG A 26 -7.44 -18.10 -18.83
CA ARG A 26 -8.65 -17.82 -18.02
C ARG A 26 -8.40 -16.79 -16.91
N VAL A 27 -7.22 -16.81 -16.29
CA VAL A 27 -6.81 -15.78 -15.33
C VAL A 27 -6.75 -14.40 -16.00
N LEU A 28 -6.14 -14.30 -17.18
CA LEU A 28 -6.01 -13.04 -17.92
C LEU A 28 -7.37 -12.49 -18.38
N GLU A 29 -8.25 -13.35 -18.88
CA GLU A 29 -9.63 -12.98 -19.26
C GLU A 29 -10.42 -12.46 -18.04
N ALA A 30 -10.29 -13.11 -16.89
CA ALA A 30 -10.94 -12.67 -15.66
C ALA A 30 -10.44 -11.29 -15.19
N LEU A 31 -9.14 -11.01 -15.31
CA LEU A 31 -8.55 -9.71 -14.99
C LEU A 31 -9.08 -8.61 -15.91
N GLN A 32 -9.20 -8.90 -17.21
CA GLN A 32 -9.81 -7.97 -18.17
C GLN A 32 -11.30 -7.74 -17.87
N GLU A 33 -12.04 -8.79 -17.51
CA GLU A 33 -13.45 -8.69 -17.13
C GLU A 33 -13.65 -7.82 -15.89
N ILE A 34 -12.76 -7.89 -14.88
CA ILE A 34 -12.79 -6.97 -13.73
C ILE A 34 -12.66 -5.52 -14.20
N ASP A 35 -11.71 -5.23 -15.09
CA ASP A 35 -11.52 -3.87 -15.63
C ASP A 35 -12.75 -3.34 -16.37
N VAL A 36 -13.30 -4.16 -17.28
CA VAL A 36 -14.50 -3.83 -18.06
C VAL A 36 -15.68 -3.55 -17.13
N ARG A 37 -15.97 -4.45 -16.18
CA ARG A 37 -17.08 -4.27 -15.24
C ARG A 37 -16.88 -3.07 -14.32
N ILE A 38 -15.65 -2.70 -13.96
CA ILE A 38 -15.36 -1.49 -13.19
C ILE A 38 -15.58 -0.23 -14.04
N ALA A 39 -15.27 -0.25 -15.33
CA ALA A 39 -15.59 0.84 -16.24
C ALA A 39 -17.12 1.04 -16.35
N GLU A 40 -17.87 -0.04 -16.56
CA GLU A 40 -19.34 -0.03 -16.57
C GLU A 40 -19.94 0.44 -15.23
N LEU A 41 -19.36 -0.01 -14.11
CA LEU A 41 -19.76 0.45 -12.78
C LEU A 41 -19.58 1.97 -12.65
N ASN A 42 -18.46 2.53 -13.09
CA ASN A 42 -18.24 3.98 -13.07
C ASN A 42 -19.30 4.73 -13.90
N GLU A 43 -19.63 4.24 -15.10
CA GLU A 43 -20.68 4.83 -15.94
C GLU A 43 -22.06 4.77 -15.26
N SER A 44 -22.39 3.62 -14.66
CA SER A 44 -23.64 3.41 -13.93
C SER A 44 -23.75 4.33 -12.70
N LEU A 45 -22.66 4.47 -11.94
CA LEU A 45 -22.60 5.38 -10.79
C LEU A 45 -22.73 6.85 -11.21
N GLN A 46 -22.11 7.24 -12.33
CA GLN A 46 -22.27 8.58 -12.90
C GLN A 46 -23.72 8.86 -13.26
N ALA A 47 -24.40 7.92 -13.92
CA ALA A 47 -25.81 8.06 -14.27
C ALA A 47 -26.73 8.10 -13.04
N LYS A 48 -26.52 7.19 -12.08
CA LYS A 48 -27.39 7.02 -10.90
C LYS A 48 -27.27 8.16 -9.90
N PHE A 49 -26.06 8.63 -9.62
CA PHE A 49 -25.80 9.65 -8.61
C PHE A 49 -25.51 11.04 -9.19
N HIS A 50 -25.65 11.19 -10.51
CA HIS A 50 -25.37 12.44 -11.22
C HIS A 50 -23.96 12.99 -10.92
N VAL A 51 -22.98 12.09 -10.85
CA VAL A 51 -21.58 12.45 -10.65
C VAL A 51 -21.10 13.23 -11.87
N VAL A 52 -20.26 14.25 -11.65
CA VAL A 52 -19.71 15.09 -12.72
C VAL A 52 -19.09 14.22 -13.81
N GLN A 53 -19.42 14.52 -15.07
CA GLN A 53 -18.94 13.79 -16.23
C GLN A 53 -17.41 13.68 -16.22
N GLY A 54 -16.89 12.47 -16.45
CA GLY A 54 -15.45 12.20 -16.47
C GLY A 54 -14.82 11.98 -15.08
N ARG A 55 -15.53 12.24 -13.98
CA ARG A 55 -15.05 11.86 -12.64
C ARG A 55 -15.28 10.37 -12.41
N LYS A 56 -14.20 9.59 -12.45
CA LYS A 56 -14.21 8.18 -12.02
C LYS A 56 -14.29 8.12 -10.49
N LEU A 57 -15.08 7.19 -9.97
CA LEU A 57 -15.16 6.89 -8.53
C LEU A 57 -14.34 5.65 -8.16
N VAL A 58 -14.00 4.81 -9.14
CA VAL A 58 -13.18 3.61 -8.96
C VAL A 58 -12.08 3.58 -10.01
N LYS A 59 -10.86 3.24 -9.59
CA LYS A 59 -9.72 2.96 -10.47
C LYS A 59 -9.24 1.53 -10.22
N PHE A 60 -8.84 0.83 -11.28
CA PHE A 60 -8.32 -0.54 -11.23
C PHE A 60 -7.06 -0.64 -12.08
N TYR A 61 -6.05 -1.37 -11.59
CA TYR A 61 -4.82 -1.65 -12.31
C TYR A 61 -4.09 -2.87 -11.75
N MET A 62 -3.22 -3.46 -12.56
CA MET A 62 -2.34 -4.57 -12.17
C MET A 62 -1.12 -4.03 -11.42
N LYS A 63 -0.53 -4.82 -10.52
CA LYS A 63 0.72 -4.48 -9.84
C LYS A 63 1.62 -5.70 -9.71
N GLY A 64 2.69 -5.57 -8.93
CA GLY A 64 3.55 -6.69 -8.60
C GLY A 64 4.46 -7.13 -9.73
N GLY A 65 4.97 -8.37 -9.62
CA GLY A 65 6.06 -8.87 -10.47
C GLY A 65 5.68 -9.11 -11.93
N ASN A 66 4.47 -9.59 -12.19
CA ASN A 66 3.99 -9.85 -13.54
C ASN A 66 3.76 -8.54 -14.31
N ALA A 67 3.10 -7.55 -13.69
CA ALA A 67 2.94 -6.23 -14.26
C ALA A 67 4.31 -5.61 -14.62
N PHE A 68 5.25 -5.62 -13.66
CA PHE A 68 6.59 -5.07 -13.87
C PHE A 68 7.30 -5.68 -15.09
N LYS A 69 7.28 -7.01 -15.24
CA LYS A 69 7.91 -7.68 -16.38
C LYS A 69 7.31 -7.23 -17.71
N CYS A 70 5.98 -7.11 -17.77
CA CYS A 70 5.29 -6.68 -18.98
C CYS A 70 5.56 -5.21 -19.33
N ILE A 71 5.81 -4.35 -18.35
CA ILE A 71 6.12 -2.92 -18.58
C ILE A 71 7.60 -2.72 -18.91
N HIS A 72 8.49 -3.44 -18.23
CA HIS A 72 9.93 -3.32 -18.42
C HIS A 72 10.36 -3.84 -19.80
N GLU A 73 9.73 -4.93 -20.26
CA GLU A 73 9.97 -5.53 -21.59
C GLU A 73 8.62 -5.80 -22.31
N PRO A 74 7.95 -4.77 -22.86
CA PRO A 74 6.64 -4.91 -23.50
C PRO A 74 6.63 -5.82 -24.74
N GLU A 75 7.76 -5.91 -25.42
CA GLU A 75 7.95 -6.82 -26.57
C GLU A 75 8.54 -8.18 -26.15
N GLY A 76 8.87 -8.34 -24.86
CA GLY A 76 9.47 -9.56 -24.32
C GLY A 76 8.47 -10.71 -24.22
N THR A 77 8.98 -11.94 -24.09
CA THR A 77 8.16 -13.17 -24.03
C THR A 77 7.17 -13.16 -22.86
N ALA A 78 7.51 -12.49 -21.76
CA ALA A 78 6.60 -12.31 -20.64
C ALA A 78 5.29 -11.63 -21.06
N ALA A 79 5.36 -10.54 -21.84
CA ALA A 79 4.17 -9.83 -22.30
C ALA A 79 3.51 -10.50 -23.50
N THR A 80 4.29 -11.01 -24.45
CA THR A 80 3.80 -11.40 -25.79
C THR A 80 3.51 -12.90 -25.94
N GLU A 81 3.98 -13.75 -25.03
CA GLU A 81 3.86 -15.20 -25.17
C GLU A 81 3.39 -15.92 -23.91
N ASN A 82 3.77 -15.41 -22.73
CA ASN A 82 3.61 -16.11 -21.46
C ASN A 82 2.50 -15.52 -20.57
N GLY A 83 1.91 -14.39 -20.96
CA GLY A 83 0.86 -13.78 -20.15
C GLY A 83 1.33 -13.31 -18.77
N GLY A 84 2.58 -12.86 -18.67
CA GLY A 84 3.28 -12.46 -17.46
C GLY A 84 4.51 -13.32 -17.13
N GLY A 85 4.91 -13.27 -15.86
CA GLY A 85 5.97 -14.10 -15.29
C GLY A 85 5.43 -15.34 -14.54
N LYS A 86 6.18 -15.76 -13.52
CA LYS A 86 5.97 -17.00 -12.77
C LYS A 86 5.27 -16.80 -11.43
N SER A 87 4.74 -15.61 -11.17
CA SER A 87 3.97 -15.33 -9.96
C SER A 87 2.48 -15.27 -10.27
N ASP A 88 1.69 -15.14 -9.22
CA ASP A 88 0.32 -14.66 -9.27
C ASP A 88 0.23 -13.24 -9.83
N TRP A 89 -0.98 -12.87 -10.25
CA TRP A 89 -1.30 -11.51 -10.67
C TRP A 89 -1.83 -10.72 -9.48
N ASP A 90 -0.99 -9.81 -8.96
CA ASP A 90 -1.40 -8.79 -8.00
C ASP A 90 -2.16 -7.66 -8.71
N THR A 91 -3.22 -7.15 -8.08
CA THR A 91 -3.99 -6.01 -8.58
C THR A 91 -4.36 -5.06 -7.46
N GLN A 92 -4.79 -3.85 -7.85
CA GLN A 92 -5.26 -2.83 -6.95
C GLN A 92 -6.58 -2.23 -7.46
N VAL A 93 -7.58 -2.14 -6.59
CA VAL A 93 -8.79 -1.35 -6.81
C VAL A 93 -8.80 -0.21 -5.79
N VAL A 94 -8.99 1.03 -6.23
CA VAL A 94 -9.03 2.22 -5.36
C VAL A 94 -10.32 2.97 -5.61
N ILE A 95 -11.02 3.30 -4.52
CA ILE A 95 -12.24 4.10 -4.52
C ILE A 95 -11.88 5.54 -4.18
N ASP A 96 -12.54 6.52 -4.82
CA ASP A 96 -12.33 7.95 -4.57
C ASP A 96 -12.47 8.26 -3.06
N PRO A 97 -11.36 8.53 -2.35
CA PRO A 97 -11.38 8.76 -0.91
C PRO A 97 -11.97 10.14 -0.57
N TRP A 98 -12.26 10.96 -1.59
CA TRP A 98 -12.89 12.27 -1.49
C TRP A 98 -14.38 12.24 -1.81
N ALA A 99 -14.92 11.10 -2.28
CA ALA A 99 -16.35 10.94 -2.42
C ALA A 99 -17.02 11.01 -1.03
N PRO A 100 -18.28 11.47 -0.93
CA PRO A 100 -19.01 11.44 0.34
C PRO A 100 -19.07 10.03 0.94
N VAL A 101 -18.97 9.91 2.26
CA VAL A 101 -18.92 8.62 2.97
C VAL A 101 -20.07 7.66 2.58
N PRO A 102 -21.34 8.10 2.45
CA PRO A 102 -22.42 7.21 2.01
C PRO A 102 -22.20 6.66 0.60
N LEU A 103 -21.65 7.47 -0.32
CA LEU A 103 -21.34 7.03 -1.67
C LEU A 103 -20.17 6.05 -1.67
N GLN A 104 -19.11 6.32 -0.90
CA GLN A 104 -18.01 5.37 -0.73
C GLN A 104 -18.53 4.01 -0.23
N ALA A 105 -19.35 4.00 0.83
CA ALA A 105 -19.90 2.78 1.40
C ALA A 105 -20.72 1.97 0.38
N TYR A 106 -21.54 2.66 -0.43
CA TYR A 106 -22.29 2.03 -1.51
C TYR A 106 -21.37 1.40 -2.57
N VAL A 107 -20.30 2.10 -2.97
CA VAL A 107 -19.34 1.62 -3.97
C VAL A 107 -18.51 0.44 -3.44
N TYR A 108 -18.08 0.46 -2.17
CA TYR A 108 -17.39 -0.68 -1.55
C TYR A 108 -18.25 -1.96 -1.61
N GLY A 109 -19.54 -1.86 -1.27
CA GLY A 109 -20.45 -3.01 -1.34
C GLY A 109 -20.62 -3.58 -2.75
N LEU A 110 -20.77 -2.70 -3.75
CA LEU A 110 -20.86 -3.15 -5.16
C LEU A 110 -19.56 -3.78 -5.66
N LEU A 111 -18.39 -3.29 -5.23
CA LEU A 111 -17.11 -3.83 -5.65
C LEU A 111 -16.82 -5.20 -5.05
N GLU A 112 -17.19 -5.42 -3.78
CA GLU A 112 -17.07 -6.74 -3.15
C GLU A 112 -17.87 -7.80 -3.91
N GLU A 113 -19.13 -7.47 -4.27
CA GLU A 113 -19.98 -8.34 -5.09
C GLU A 113 -19.39 -8.55 -6.49
N LEU A 114 -18.99 -7.48 -7.18
CA LEU A 114 -18.41 -7.54 -8.52
C LEU A 114 -17.16 -8.43 -8.57
N VAL A 115 -16.19 -8.19 -7.67
CA VAL A 115 -14.92 -8.93 -7.62
C VAL A 115 -15.17 -10.40 -7.27
N THR A 116 -16.01 -10.66 -6.27
CA THR A 116 -16.32 -12.03 -5.85
C THR A 116 -17.03 -12.81 -6.96
N ASP A 117 -18.00 -12.21 -7.64
CA ASP A 117 -18.69 -12.82 -8.78
C ASP A 117 -17.74 -13.14 -9.93
N THR A 118 -16.85 -12.20 -10.27
CA THR A 118 -15.87 -12.43 -11.34
C THR A 118 -14.88 -13.54 -10.94
N MET A 119 -14.45 -13.61 -9.67
CA MET A 119 -13.60 -14.69 -9.18
C MET A 119 -14.28 -16.05 -9.20
N ILE A 120 -15.58 -16.13 -8.86
CA ILE A 120 -16.35 -17.38 -8.94
C ILE A 120 -16.43 -17.85 -10.40
N ARG A 121 -16.79 -16.95 -11.34
CA ARG A 121 -16.84 -17.28 -12.77
C ARG A 121 -15.47 -17.72 -13.30
N ALA A 122 -14.42 -16.98 -12.97
CA ALA A 122 -13.05 -17.34 -13.31
C ALA A 122 -12.68 -18.72 -12.77
N GLY A 123 -13.08 -19.04 -11.53
CA GLY A 123 -12.86 -20.34 -10.93
C GLY A 123 -13.55 -21.47 -11.70
N VAL A 124 -14.80 -21.26 -12.14
CA VAL A 124 -15.54 -22.19 -13.00
C VAL A 124 -14.84 -22.39 -14.35
N ASP A 125 -14.40 -21.32 -14.99
CA ASP A 125 -13.71 -21.39 -16.29
C ASP A 125 -12.34 -22.06 -16.18
N ILE A 126 -11.62 -21.84 -15.08
CA ILE A 126 -10.38 -22.54 -14.76
C ILE A 126 -10.64 -24.04 -14.56
N ALA A 127 -11.68 -24.42 -13.81
CA ALA A 127 -12.00 -25.83 -13.56
C ALA A 127 -12.27 -26.62 -14.85
N ARG A 128 -12.85 -25.96 -15.87
CA ARG A 128 -13.10 -26.54 -17.20
C ARG A 128 -11.82 -26.88 -17.97
N VAL A 129 -10.72 -26.19 -17.70
CA VAL A 129 -9.43 -26.37 -18.41
C VAL A 129 -8.34 -26.99 -17.54
N ALA A 130 -8.54 -27.10 -16.22
CA ALA A 130 -7.50 -27.51 -15.29
C ALA A 130 -7.04 -28.98 -15.46
N GLY A 131 -7.84 -29.84 -16.10
CA GLY A 131 -7.51 -31.25 -16.30
C GLY A 131 -7.19 -31.95 -14.97
N ASP A 132 -6.14 -32.78 -14.97
CA ASP A 132 -5.70 -33.53 -13.77
C ASP A 132 -4.63 -32.77 -12.94
N PHE A 133 -4.70 -31.43 -12.89
CA PHE A 133 -3.63 -30.61 -12.30
C PHE A 133 -3.28 -31.00 -10.85
N ALA A 134 -4.27 -31.43 -10.06
CA ALA A 134 -4.07 -31.75 -8.65
C ALA A 134 -3.16 -32.98 -8.49
N ASP A 135 -3.48 -34.05 -9.22
CA ASP A 135 -2.69 -35.28 -9.24
C ASP A 135 -1.28 -35.06 -9.80
N GLN A 136 -1.17 -34.24 -10.86
CA GLN A 136 0.13 -33.93 -11.44
C GLN A 136 1.00 -33.11 -10.50
N THR A 137 0.42 -32.16 -9.77
CA THR A 137 1.13 -31.36 -8.77
C THR A 137 1.65 -32.25 -7.63
N ILE A 138 0.86 -33.23 -7.18
CA ILE A 138 1.32 -34.23 -6.19
C ILE A 138 2.47 -35.08 -6.76
N LYS A 139 2.36 -35.57 -8.01
CA LYS A 139 3.43 -36.34 -8.66
C LYS A 139 4.73 -35.53 -8.76
N GLN A 140 4.64 -34.26 -9.14
CA GLN A 140 5.80 -33.39 -9.21
C GLN A 140 6.39 -33.08 -7.83
N TRP A 141 5.55 -32.89 -6.80
CA TRP A 141 6.03 -32.74 -5.43
C TRP A 141 6.86 -33.95 -5.00
N ILE A 142 6.36 -35.16 -5.22
CA ILE A 142 7.07 -36.41 -4.90
C ILE A 142 8.42 -36.46 -5.62
N ALA A 143 8.45 -36.14 -6.92
CA ALA A 143 9.69 -36.12 -7.69
C ALA A 143 10.71 -35.10 -7.16
N GLN A 144 10.28 -33.86 -6.87
CA GLN A 144 11.16 -32.82 -6.34
C GLN A 144 11.62 -33.09 -4.90
N ARG A 145 10.78 -33.77 -4.12
CA ARG A 145 11.07 -34.14 -2.74
C ARG A 145 12.13 -35.24 -2.66
N ASP A 146 12.04 -36.21 -3.57
CA ASP A 146 12.89 -37.40 -3.60
C ASP A 146 14.20 -37.16 -4.37
N ASP A 147 14.32 -36.07 -5.15
CA ASP A 147 15.56 -35.65 -5.81
C ASP A 147 16.63 -35.19 -4.80
N PRO A 148 17.81 -35.86 -4.75
CA PRO A 148 18.91 -35.50 -3.87
C PRO A 148 19.46 -34.07 -4.04
N LYS A 149 19.30 -33.48 -5.23
CA LYS A 149 19.81 -32.14 -5.60
C LYS A 149 18.79 -31.02 -5.41
N SER A 150 17.53 -31.37 -5.14
CA SER A 150 16.46 -30.38 -4.99
C SER A 150 16.58 -29.61 -3.68
N LYS A 151 16.42 -28.29 -3.75
CA LYS A 151 16.29 -27.41 -2.57
C LYS A 151 15.07 -27.77 -1.70
N HIS A 152 14.11 -28.51 -2.24
CA HIS A 152 12.89 -28.91 -1.55
C HIS A 152 13.04 -30.23 -0.76
N ARG A 153 14.18 -30.92 -0.86
CA ARG A 153 14.48 -32.13 -0.08
C ARG A 153 14.40 -31.91 1.44
N ILE A 154 14.61 -30.69 1.91
CA ILE A 154 14.41 -30.32 3.33
C ILE A 154 12.98 -30.56 3.82
N TYR A 155 12.01 -30.64 2.91
CA TYR A 155 10.61 -30.96 3.19
C TYR A 155 10.26 -32.43 2.91
N SER A 156 11.25 -33.32 2.83
CA SER A 156 11.06 -34.75 2.52
C SER A 156 10.17 -35.51 3.49
N ALA A 157 10.01 -34.99 4.70
CA ALA A 157 9.09 -35.54 5.69
C ALA A 157 7.61 -35.21 5.41
N TYR A 158 7.28 -34.32 4.46
CA TYR A 158 5.92 -33.86 4.22
C TYR A 158 5.29 -34.49 2.97
N SER A 159 4.03 -34.92 3.10
CA SER A 159 3.13 -35.14 1.97
C SER A 159 2.31 -33.88 1.69
N LEU A 160 1.93 -33.71 0.43
CA LEU A 160 1.07 -32.63 -0.02
C LEU A 160 -0.33 -33.18 -0.25
N GLU A 161 -1.34 -32.58 0.37
CA GLU A 161 -2.75 -32.92 0.24
C GLU A 161 -3.52 -31.74 -0.38
N TYR A 162 -4.38 -32.01 -1.35
CA TYR A 162 -5.27 -31.01 -1.95
C TYR A 162 -6.51 -30.81 -1.07
N ASP A 163 -6.93 -29.56 -0.85
CA ASP A 163 -8.16 -29.28 -0.08
C ASP A 163 -9.40 -29.53 -0.96
N ASP A 164 -9.99 -30.71 -0.84
CA ASP A 164 -11.16 -31.13 -1.62
C ASP A 164 -12.43 -31.23 -0.75
N PRO A 165 -13.50 -30.45 -1.05
CA PRO A 165 -13.56 -29.41 -2.08
C PRO A 165 -12.91 -28.11 -1.59
N GLN A 166 -12.47 -27.29 -2.56
CA GLN A 166 -12.03 -25.94 -2.27
C GLN A 166 -13.19 -25.11 -1.69
N SER A 167 -12.85 -24.11 -0.88
CA SER A 167 -13.82 -23.35 -0.11
C SER A 167 -13.67 -21.84 -0.31
N LEU A 168 -14.80 -21.13 -0.22
CA LEU A 168 -14.83 -19.72 0.11
C LEU A 168 -14.51 -19.58 1.60
N ARG A 169 -13.54 -18.72 1.92
CA ARG A 169 -13.07 -18.49 3.28
C ARG A 169 -13.03 -17.00 3.54
N GLN A 170 -13.66 -16.57 4.62
CA GLN A 170 -13.57 -15.20 5.08
C GLN A 170 -12.77 -15.12 6.38
N VAL A 171 -11.74 -14.29 6.37
CA VAL A 171 -10.91 -13.96 7.53
C VAL A 171 -11.25 -12.54 7.94
N PHE A 172 -12.01 -12.42 9.02
CA PHE A 172 -12.35 -11.11 9.59
C PHE A 172 -11.20 -10.54 10.40
N ASP A 173 -11.16 -9.22 10.47
CA ASP A 173 -10.34 -8.51 11.44
C ASP A 173 -10.70 -8.98 12.86
N GLN A 174 -9.70 -9.51 13.58
CA GLN A 174 -9.85 -9.92 14.97
C GLN A 174 -10.39 -8.79 15.87
N GLN A 175 -10.11 -7.53 15.51
CA GLN A 175 -10.51 -6.36 16.27
C GLN A 175 -11.98 -5.96 16.08
N ARG A 176 -12.66 -6.41 15.01
CA ARG A 176 -14.00 -5.90 14.67
C ARG A 176 -15.14 -6.75 15.21
N LEU A 177 -14.97 -8.07 15.33
CA LEU A 177 -16.10 -8.96 15.67
C LEU A 177 -15.76 -10.14 16.59
N GLY A 178 -14.48 -10.49 16.81
CA GLY A 178 -14.13 -11.71 17.56
C GLY A 178 -14.72 -13.02 16.97
N LEU A 179 -15.35 -12.95 15.80
CA LEU A 179 -16.07 -14.02 15.12
C LEU A 179 -15.27 -14.42 13.89
N TRP A 180 -14.62 -15.58 13.96
CA TRP A 180 -14.23 -16.34 12.78
C TRP A 180 -15.46 -17.09 12.30
N THR A 181 -16.27 -16.55 11.39
CA THR A 181 -17.18 -17.40 10.62
C THR A 181 -16.38 -17.99 9.46
N ASN A 182 -15.63 -19.04 9.77
CA ASN A 182 -15.10 -19.96 8.79
C ASN A 182 -16.27 -20.85 8.33
N ASP A 183 -17.13 -20.32 7.46
CA ASP A 183 -18.27 -21.08 6.95
C ASP A 183 -17.83 -22.18 5.96
N ARG A 184 -16.55 -22.20 5.53
CA ARG A 184 -15.97 -23.12 4.55
C ARG A 184 -16.96 -23.43 3.44
N ARG A 185 -17.64 -22.38 2.95
CA ARG A 185 -18.72 -22.59 2.01
C ARG A 185 -18.12 -23.21 0.77
N ARG A 186 -18.59 -24.41 0.43
CA ARG A 186 -18.11 -25.14 -0.73
C ARG A 186 -18.40 -24.31 -1.97
N ILE A 187 -17.38 -24.10 -2.79
CA ILE A 187 -17.59 -23.54 -4.12
C ILE A 187 -17.93 -24.73 -5.01
N SER A 188 -19.10 -24.68 -5.63
CA SER A 188 -19.57 -25.72 -6.53
C SER A 188 -20.49 -25.10 -7.55
N ASP A 189 -20.33 -25.48 -8.80
CA ASP A 189 -21.24 -25.15 -9.89
C ASP A 189 -21.88 -26.45 -10.38
N PRO A 190 -23.23 -26.58 -10.37
CA PRO A 190 -23.90 -27.80 -10.81
C PRO A 190 -23.70 -28.09 -12.30
N ASP A 191 -23.30 -27.09 -13.10
CA ASP A 191 -23.11 -27.21 -14.54
C ASP A 191 -21.66 -27.57 -14.93
N VAL A 192 -20.82 -27.95 -13.95
CA VAL A 192 -19.43 -28.37 -14.15
C VAL A 192 -19.28 -29.83 -13.74
N ASP A 193 -18.73 -30.66 -14.64
CA ASP A 193 -18.55 -32.12 -14.42
C ASP A 193 -17.58 -32.45 -13.25
N HIS A 194 -16.73 -31.50 -12.89
CA HIS A 194 -15.68 -31.62 -11.87
C HIS A 194 -15.63 -30.41 -10.92
N PRO A 195 -16.65 -30.18 -10.08
CA PRO A 195 -16.74 -29.01 -9.22
C PRO A 195 -15.62 -28.95 -8.16
N GLU A 196 -14.99 -30.07 -7.82
CA GLU A 196 -13.82 -30.17 -6.93
C GLU A 196 -12.57 -29.45 -7.46
N ARG A 197 -12.54 -29.17 -8.77
CA ARG A 197 -11.44 -28.48 -9.45
C ARG A 197 -11.59 -26.95 -9.43
N ILE A 198 -12.71 -26.43 -8.93
CA ILE A 198 -12.90 -24.98 -8.82
C ILE A 198 -11.93 -24.45 -7.76
N PRO A 199 -11.07 -23.45 -8.07
CA PRO A 199 -10.21 -22.81 -7.08
C PRO A 199 -11.00 -22.23 -5.90
N GLY A 200 -10.36 -22.19 -4.73
CA GLY A 200 -10.90 -21.53 -3.55
C GLY A 200 -10.81 -20.01 -3.64
N ILE A 201 -11.62 -19.34 -2.83
CA ILE A 201 -11.60 -17.88 -2.68
C ILE A 201 -11.30 -17.54 -1.22
N LEU A 202 -10.31 -16.69 -0.99
CA LEU A 202 -9.97 -16.17 0.32
C LEU A 202 -10.28 -14.67 0.36
N LEU A 203 -11.23 -14.30 1.20
CA LEU A 203 -11.58 -12.92 1.54
C LEU A 203 -10.90 -12.57 2.86
N ASN A 204 -9.80 -11.83 2.80
CA ASN A 204 -9.02 -11.46 3.97
C ASN A 204 -9.21 -9.98 4.32
N ASP A 205 -10.09 -9.75 5.29
CA ASP A 205 -10.35 -8.47 5.93
C ASP A 205 -9.50 -8.28 7.19
N ALA A 206 -8.40 -8.99 7.39
CA ALA A 206 -7.48 -8.78 8.52
C ALA A 206 -6.17 -8.05 8.11
N ILE A 207 -5.88 -7.91 6.81
CA ILE A 207 -4.63 -7.29 6.34
C ILE A 207 -4.76 -5.76 6.33
N ARG A 208 -4.63 -5.08 7.46
CA ARG A 208 -4.60 -3.61 7.48
C ARG A 208 -3.35 -3.05 6.78
N PRO A 209 -3.45 -1.94 6.03
CA PRO A 209 -4.64 -1.07 5.81
C PRO A 209 -5.56 -1.50 4.65
N PHE A 210 -5.39 -2.71 4.12
CA PHE A 210 -6.11 -3.21 2.95
C PHE A 210 -7.18 -4.27 3.29
N ILE A 211 -7.85 -4.72 2.26
CA ILE A 211 -8.68 -5.93 2.17
C ILE A 211 -8.16 -6.68 0.95
N LEU A 212 -8.00 -8.00 1.07
CA LEU A 212 -7.50 -8.86 0.01
C LEU A 212 -8.57 -9.86 -0.41
N HIS A 213 -8.89 -9.90 -1.70
CA HIS A 213 -9.67 -10.98 -2.31
C HIS A 213 -8.69 -11.81 -3.12
N ARG A 214 -8.61 -13.11 -2.84
CA ARG A 214 -7.63 -13.99 -3.47
C ARG A 214 -8.32 -15.19 -4.09
N LEU A 215 -7.99 -15.46 -5.34
CA LEU A 215 -8.36 -16.69 -6.04
C LEU A 215 -7.14 -17.62 -6.08
N GLY A 216 -7.31 -18.86 -5.66
CA GLY A 216 -6.23 -19.84 -5.70
C GLY A 216 -6.60 -21.18 -5.07
N TYR A 217 -5.69 -22.13 -5.14
CA TYR A 217 -5.91 -23.44 -4.56
C TYR A 217 -5.29 -23.53 -3.17
N THR A 218 -6.04 -24.06 -2.22
CA THR A 218 -5.52 -24.43 -0.91
C THR A 218 -5.02 -25.87 -0.93
N TRP A 219 -3.82 -26.02 -0.37
CA TRP A 219 -3.16 -27.30 -0.12
C TRP A 219 -2.80 -27.41 1.35
N HIS A 220 -2.48 -28.61 1.80
CA HIS A 220 -2.02 -28.89 3.16
C HIS A 220 -0.71 -29.68 3.11
N ALA A 221 0.29 -29.22 3.87
CA ALA A 221 1.44 -30.07 4.20
C ALA A 221 1.08 -30.94 5.40
N GLN A 222 1.14 -32.25 5.21
CA GLN A 222 0.92 -33.22 6.28
C GLN A 222 2.23 -33.96 6.59
N LEU A 223 2.47 -34.22 7.88
CA LEU A 223 3.45 -35.20 8.28
C LEU A 223 2.78 -36.59 8.21
N PRO A 224 3.47 -37.63 7.71
CA PRO A 224 2.94 -38.97 7.75
C PRO A 224 2.65 -39.34 9.21
N SER A 225 1.49 -39.97 9.44
CA SER A 225 1.04 -40.45 10.74
C SER A 225 1.93 -41.60 11.22
N LEU A 226 3.10 -41.26 11.76
CA LEU A 226 4.05 -42.22 12.31
C LEU A 226 3.77 -42.43 13.80
N PRO A 227 3.93 -43.66 14.32
CA PRO A 227 3.97 -43.90 15.76
C PRO A 227 5.00 -42.98 16.44
N PRO A 228 4.75 -42.48 17.67
CA PRO A 228 5.64 -41.52 18.35
C PRO A 228 7.12 -41.91 18.42
N LEU A 229 7.41 -43.22 18.46
CA LEU A 229 8.76 -43.80 18.50
C LEU A 229 9.53 -43.73 17.16
N LEU A 230 8.85 -43.47 16.05
CA LEU A 230 9.45 -43.35 14.70
C LEU A 230 9.60 -41.89 14.27
N LEU A 231 8.80 -40.96 14.81
CA LEU A 231 8.97 -39.51 14.60
C LEU A 231 10.35 -39.02 15.07
N SER A 232 10.89 -39.60 16.16
CA SER A 232 12.22 -39.29 16.67
C SER A 232 13.38 -39.84 15.82
N LYS A 233 13.07 -40.65 14.78
CA LYS A 233 14.05 -41.26 13.87
C LYS A 233 13.97 -40.71 12.44
N LEU A 234 12.99 -39.86 12.15
CA LEU A 234 12.97 -39.15 10.88
C LEU A 234 14.15 -38.18 10.83
N PRO A 235 14.90 -38.12 9.71
CA PRO A 235 15.83 -37.05 9.45
C PRO A 235 15.00 -35.81 9.09
N VAL A 236 14.29 -35.24 10.05
CA VAL A 236 13.83 -33.85 9.92
C VAL A 236 15.10 -33.03 10.09
N PRO A 237 15.61 -32.33 9.05
CA PRO A 237 16.63 -31.34 9.30
C PRO A 237 16.03 -30.37 10.30
N GLN A 238 16.54 -30.36 11.53
CA GLN A 238 16.16 -29.34 12.49
C GLN A 238 16.40 -28.01 11.77
N PRO A 239 15.36 -27.18 11.54
CA PRO A 239 15.62 -25.83 11.09
C PRO A 239 16.52 -25.23 12.15
N THR A 240 17.70 -24.77 11.74
CA THR A 240 18.77 -24.19 12.56
C THR A 240 18.32 -22.98 13.40
N LEU A 241 17.05 -22.59 13.33
CA LEU A 241 16.40 -21.51 14.05
C LEU A 241 15.68 -21.94 15.34
N LEU A 242 15.58 -23.23 15.68
CA LEU A 242 15.05 -23.68 16.97
C LEU A 242 16.19 -24.07 17.92
N ARG A 243 16.84 -23.07 18.54
CA ARG A 243 17.67 -23.30 19.73
C ARG A 243 16.75 -23.60 20.93
N GLY A 244 16.43 -24.88 21.12
CA GLY A 244 15.74 -25.39 22.31
C GLY A 244 15.29 -26.84 22.13
N PRO A 245 15.17 -27.64 23.21
CA PRO A 245 14.53 -28.95 23.13
C PRO A 245 13.11 -28.77 22.58
N LEU A 246 12.73 -29.59 21.59
CA LEU A 246 11.36 -29.62 21.07
C LEU A 246 10.40 -29.80 22.26
N PRO A 247 9.42 -28.89 22.46
CA PRO A 247 8.46 -29.04 23.53
C PRO A 247 7.78 -30.40 23.40
N ALA A 248 7.61 -31.12 24.51
CA ALA A 248 6.90 -32.41 24.60
C ALA A 248 5.39 -32.33 24.25
N GLN A 249 4.98 -31.27 23.56
CA GLN A 249 3.63 -30.96 23.12
C GLN A 249 3.57 -30.73 21.60
N ILE A 250 4.25 -31.55 20.79
CA ILE A 250 3.75 -31.81 19.43
C ILE A 250 2.52 -32.72 19.57
N LYS A 251 1.45 -32.16 20.14
CA LYS A 251 0.10 -32.70 20.03
C LYS A 251 -0.51 -32.03 18.80
N THR A 252 -1.14 -32.86 17.97
CA THR A 252 -2.05 -32.56 16.85
C THR A 252 -1.43 -32.00 15.58
N ASP A 253 -1.80 -32.63 14.46
CA ASP A 253 -1.64 -32.17 13.08
C ASP A 253 -1.82 -30.65 12.96
N VAL A 254 -0.73 -29.90 12.92
CA VAL A 254 -0.80 -28.54 12.37
C VAL A 254 -0.80 -28.71 10.86
N ARG A 255 -1.97 -29.00 10.27
CA ARG A 255 -2.21 -28.88 8.82
C ARG A 255 -1.99 -27.42 8.45
N LYS A 256 -0.77 -27.03 8.12
CA LYS A 256 -0.50 -25.66 7.66
C LYS A 256 -1.13 -25.51 6.27
N PRO A 257 -2.10 -24.61 6.09
CA PRO A 257 -2.60 -24.31 4.75
C PRO A 257 -1.47 -23.68 3.93
N LEU A 258 -1.35 -24.14 2.70
CA LEU A 258 -0.43 -23.63 1.69
C LEU A 258 -1.28 -23.12 0.54
N LEU A 259 -1.07 -21.86 0.19
CA LEU A 259 -1.83 -21.21 -0.88
C LEU A 259 -1.02 -21.29 -2.18
N MET A 260 -1.71 -21.70 -3.24
CA MET A 260 -1.25 -21.66 -4.63
C MET A 260 -2.04 -20.55 -5.32
N GLU A 261 -1.42 -19.38 -5.43
CA GLU A 261 -2.09 -18.13 -5.79
C GLU A 261 -2.22 -17.97 -7.31
N LEU A 262 -3.34 -17.38 -7.75
CA LEU A 262 -3.61 -17.06 -9.16
C LEU A 262 -3.85 -15.56 -9.34
N ILE A 263 -4.78 -14.99 -8.56
CA ILE A 263 -5.17 -13.58 -8.60
C ILE A 263 -5.29 -13.05 -7.18
N ASP A 264 -4.71 -11.87 -6.94
CA ASP A 264 -4.80 -11.11 -5.71
C ASP A 264 -5.36 -9.72 -5.98
N VAL A 265 -6.61 -9.47 -5.56
CA VAL A 265 -7.25 -8.15 -5.67
C VAL A 265 -7.18 -7.43 -4.33
N THR A 266 -6.34 -6.39 -4.28
CA THR A 266 -6.16 -5.56 -3.08
C THR A 266 -7.04 -4.32 -3.14
N LEU A 267 -7.83 -4.05 -2.09
CA LEU A 267 -8.58 -2.80 -1.89
C LEU A 267 -8.06 -2.08 -0.64
N PRO A 268 -7.65 -0.80 -0.69
CA PRO A 268 -7.44 -0.01 0.51
C PRO A 268 -8.76 0.10 1.27
N ARG A 269 -8.72 0.07 2.59
CA ARG A 269 -9.92 0.32 3.39
C ARG A 269 -10.41 1.74 3.20
N ARG A 270 -11.70 1.92 3.50
CA ARG A 270 -12.32 3.24 3.54
C ARG A 270 -11.52 4.16 4.46
N ASP A 271 -11.33 5.39 4.00
CA ASP A 271 -10.70 6.45 4.78
C ASP A 271 -9.35 6.04 5.34
N THR A 272 -8.44 5.40 4.59
CA THR A 272 -7.04 5.26 5.02
C THR A 272 -6.15 6.25 4.29
N ILE A 273 -4.98 6.53 4.87
CA ILE A 273 -3.99 7.38 4.20
C ILE A 273 -3.44 6.72 2.93
N GLU A 274 -3.38 5.40 2.88
CA GLU A 274 -2.95 4.65 1.69
C GLU A 274 -3.94 4.81 0.54
N ALA A 275 -5.25 4.79 0.83
CA ALA A 275 -6.28 5.07 -0.18
C ALA A 275 -6.12 6.48 -0.76
N VAL A 276 -5.86 7.45 0.11
CA VAL A 276 -5.61 8.86 -0.27
C VAL A 276 -4.35 8.99 -1.10
N ALA A 277 -3.23 8.44 -0.65
CA ALA A 277 -1.95 8.53 -1.33
C ALA A 277 -2.01 7.95 -2.74
N VAL A 278 -2.51 6.72 -2.90
CA VAL A 278 -2.60 6.06 -4.21
C VAL A 278 -3.56 6.80 -5.14
N TRP A 279 -4.70 7.28 -4.62
CA TRP A 279 -5.64 8.05 -5.43
C TRP A 279 -5.00 9.33 -5.99
N GLU A 280 -4.22 10.02 -5.17
CA GLU A 280 -3.57 11.28 -5.49
C GLU A 280 -2.40 11.11 -6.43
N GLU A 281 -1.57 10.08 -6.23
CA GLU A 281 -0.50 9.71 -7.18
C GLU A 281 -1.09 9.51 -8.59
N LEU A 282 -2.25 8.85 -8.70
CA LEU A 282 -2.97 8.66 -9.96
C LEU A 282 -3.70 9.92 -10.46
N ALA A 283 -4.18 10.79 -9.57
CA ALA A 283 -4.92 11.99 -9.96
C ALA A 283 -3.99 13.13 -10.41
N GLN A 284 -2.78 13.19 -9.86
CA GLN A 284 -1.76 14.18 -10.17
C GLN A 284 -0.86 13.75 -11.34
N GLY A 285 -1.06 12.55 -11.90
CA GLY A 285 -0.26 12.02 -13.01
C GLY A 285 1.17 11.64 -12.59
N GLN A 286 1.39 11.34 -11.31
CA GLN A 286 2.67 10.80 -10.82
C GLN A 286 2.86 9.34 -11.23
N ILE A 287 1.74 8.65 -11.45
CA ILE A 287 1.64 7.30 -11.98
C ILE A 287 0.63 7.34 -13.12
N ASP A 288 1.05 6.91 -14.31
CA ASP A 288 0.15 6.69 -15.43
C ASP A 288 -0.30 5.22 -15.49
N ILE A 289 -1.52 4.97 -15.96
CA ILE A 289 -2.06 3.62 -16.19
C ILE A 289 -2.40 3.51 -17.68
N GLN A 290 -1.77 2.55 -18.34
CA GLN A 290 -1.96 2.30 -19.76
C GLN A 290 -2.50 0.90 -20.00
N ASN A 291 -3.44 0.78 -20.93
CA ASN A 291 -3.94 -0.53 -21.35
C ASN A 291 -2.90 -1.18 -22.27
N THR A 292 -2.21 -2.19 -21.74
CA THR A 292 -1.19 -2.95 -22.46
C THR A 292 -1.79 -4.27 -22.95
N THR A 293 -1.54 -4.61 -24.21
CA THR A 293 -1.91 -5.93 -24.74
C THR A 293 -0.96 -6.98 -24.17
N ILE A 294 -1.53 -7.97 -23.50
CA ILE A 294 -0.83 -9.11 -22.91
C ILE A 294 -1.36 -10.38 -23.57
N ALA A 295 -0.44 -11.24 -23.99
CA ALA A 295 -0.76 -12.45 -24.74
C ALA A 295 -0.21 -13.69 -24.06
N VAL A 296 -0.98 -14.78 -24.12
CA VAL A 296 -0.53 -16.12 -23.78
C VAL A 296 -0.75 -17.06 -24.97
N LYS A 297 0.32 -17.72 -25.42
CA LYS A 297 0.26 -18.69 -26.52
C LYS A 297 -0.32 -20.01 -26.03
N SER A 298 -1.29 -20.57 -26.76
CA SER A 298 -1.81 -21.91 -26.47
C SER A 298 -0.82 -23.02 -26.83
N SER A 299 -1.03 -24.20 -26.23
CA SER A 299 -0.20 -25.41 -26.35
C SER A 299 0.00 -25.93 -27.78
N GLY A 300 -0.84 -25.53 -28.75
CA GLY A 300 -0.81 -25.99 -30.15
C GLY A 300 0.02 -25.12 -31.11
N ALA A 301 0.58 -24.00 -30.66
CA ALA A 301 1.32 -23.07 -31.53
C ALA A 301 2.76 -23.51 -31.87
N ASP A 302 3.28 -24.51 -31.16
CA ASP A 302 4.67 -24.99 -31.29
C ASP A 302 4.84 -26.10 -32.36
N SER A 303 3.74 -26.59 -32.95
CA SER A 303 3.78 -27.49 -34.11
C SER A 303 3.80 -26.70 -35.42
N ALA A 304 5.00 -26.54 -35.98
CA ALA A 304 5.19 -26.14 -37.37
C ALA A 304 4.37 -27.05 -38.29
N GLU A 305 3.69 -26.45 -39.28
CA GLU A 305 2.75 -27.06 -40.23
C GLU A 305 1.28 -27.13 -39.76
N VAL A 306 0.60 -25.97 -39.69
CA VAL A 306 -0.69 -25.67 -40.36
C VAL A 306 -0.95 -24.16 -40.18
N GLY A 307 -1.62 -23.54 -41.16
CA GLY A 307 -1.71 -22.10 -41.42
C GLY A 307 -2.06 -21.15 -40.26
N ALA A 308 -1.67 -19.89 -40.49
CA ALA A 308 -1.87 -18.70 -39.67
C ALA A 308 -3.24 -18.62 -38.95
N THR A 309 -3.31 -19.18 -37.74
CA THR A 309 -4.16 -18.78 -36.59
C THR A 309 -3.67 -19.63 -35.40
N GLY A 310 -2.45 -19.35 -34.93
CA GLY A 310 -2.01 -19.86 -33.64
C GLY A 310 -2.88 -19.19 -32.58
N ASP A 311 -3.70 -19.99 -31.88
CA ASP A 311 -4.72 -19.50 -30.96
C ASP A 311 -4.05 -18.89 -29.71
N SER A 312 -3.69 -17.61 -29.77
CA SER A 312 -3.17 -16.84 -28.64
C SER A 312 -4.31 -16.08 -27.98
N THR A 313 -4.46 -16.22 -26.67
CA THR A 313 -5.38 -15.36 -25.92
C THR A 313 -4.69 -14.02 -25.70
N GLU A 314 -5.24 -12.98 -26.30
CA GLU A 314 -4.81 -11.59 -26.11
C GLU A 314 -5.83 -10.83 -25.27
N VAL A 315 -5.38 -10.23 -24.18
CA VAL A 315 -6.18 -9.36 -23.33
C VAL A 315 -5.55 -7.99 -23.24
N LYS A 316 -6.35 -6.99 -22.87
CA LYS A 316 -5.84 -5.65 -22.53
C LYS A 316 -5.95 -5.47 -21.03
N LEU A 317 -4.81 -5.27 -20.37
CA LEU A 317 -4.76 -5.05 -18.92
C LEU A 317 -4.31 -3.62 -18.62
N PRO A 318 -4.94 -2.95 -17.64
CA PRO A 318 -4.47 -1.67 -17.13
C PRO A 318 -3.18 -1.86 -16.33
N LEU A 319 -2.03 -1.55 -16.94
CA LEU A 319 -0.71 -1.64 -16.30
C LEU A 319 -0.24 -0.23 -15.91
N PRO A 320 0.26 -0.03 -14.68
CA PRO A 320 0.86 1.23 -14.29
C PRO A 320 2.20 1.43 -15.01
N ASP A 321 2.74 2.64 -15.02
CA ASP A 321 4.04 2.92 -15.60
C ASP A 321 5.22 2.39 -14.74
N ILE A 322 6.44 2.58 -15.23
CA ILE A 322 7.66 2.19 -14.51
C ILE A 322 7.86 2.99 -13.21
N MET A 323 7.27 4.19 -13.10
CA MET A 323 7.40 5.07 -11.94
C MET A 323 6.58 4.55 -10.75
N TYR A 324 5.44 3.91 -10.99
CA TYR A 324 4.76 3.12 -9.96
C TYR A 324 5.69 2.08 -9.34
N HIS A 325 6.38 1.29 -10.17
CA HIS A 325 7.26 0.23 -9.68
C HIS A 325 8.50 0.77 -8.95
N LEU A 326 8.99 1.96 -9.34
CA LEU A 326 10.02 2.66 -8.56
C LEU A 326 9.51 2.99 -7.16
N ARG A 327 8.34 3.63 -7.05
CA ARG A 327 7.74 4.03 -5.77
C ARG A 327 7.44 2.82 -4.88
N GLU A 328 6.93 1.73 -5.46
CA GLU A 328 6.67 0.47 -4.78
C GLU A 328 7.96 -0.13 -4.18
N ILE A 329 9.03 -0.23 -4.99
CA ILE A 329 10.31 -0.77 -4.53
C ILE A 329 10.98 0.15 -3.51
N ALA A 330 10.97 1.47 -3.74
CA ALA A 330 11.51 2.44 -2.79
C ALA A 330 10.77 2.37 -1.44
N THR A 331 9.44 2.29 -1.45
CA THR A 331 8.63 2.14 -0.22
C THR A 331 9.01 0.88 0.53
N MET A 332 9.13 -0.24 -0.19
CA MET A 332 9.58 -1.51 0.38
C MET A 332 11.00 -1.44 0.98
N LEU A 333 11.92 -0.68 0.38
CA LEU A 333 13.25 -0.46 0.94
C LEU A 333 13.19 0.42 2.20
N CYS A 334 12.36 1.47 2.20
CA CYS A 334 12.10 2.29 3.39
C CYS A 334 11.53 1.46 4.56
N GLU A 335 10.59 0.54 4.29
CA GLU A 335 10.05 -0.38 5.30
C GLU A 335 11.10 -1.33 5.89
N ILE A 336 12.11 -1.72 5.12
CA ILE A 336 13.21 -2.51 5.68
C ILE A 336 14.09 -1.61 6.57
N ALA A 337 14.42 -0.41 6.08
CA ALA A 337 15.28 0.53 6.79
C ALA A 337 14.71 0.97 8.14
N ASP A 338 13.39 1.15 8.22
CA ASP A 338 12.70 1.51 9.47
C ASP A 338 12.28 0.32 10.33
N GLY A 339 12.59 -0.91 9.89
CA GLY A 339 12.31 -2.15 10.61
C GLY A 339 10.85 -2.61 10.59
N SER A 340 9.97 -2.01 9.78
CA SER A 340 8.55 -2.38 9.71
C SER A 340 8.21 -3.46 8.67
N SER A 341 9.14 -3.79 7.77
CA SER A 341 8.96 -4.78 6.71
C SER A 341 8.72 -6.18 7.28
N ARG A 342 7.68 -6.86 6.77
CA ARG A 342 7.42 -8.29 7.05
C ARG A 342 8.21 -9.24 6.13
N HIS A 343 8.89 -8.70 5.12
CA HIS A 343 9.61 -9.46 4.10
C HIS A 343 11.03 -8.91 3.86
N PRO A 344 11.87 -8.79 4.91
CA PRO A 344 13.26 -8.35 4.73
C PRO A 344 14.09 -9.37 3.93
N ASP A 345 13.66 -10.64 3.90
CA ASP A 345 14.27 -11.73 3.13
C ASP A 345 14.24 -11.52 1.61
N LYS A 346 13.48 -10.54 1.11
CA LYS A 346 13.40 -10.18 -0.31
C LYS A 346 14.28 -8.98 -0.69
N LEU A 347 15.20 -8.56 0.18
CA LEU A 347 16.05 -7.37 -0.03
C LEU A 347 16.85 -7.46 -1.34
N ASP A 348 17.50 -8.59 -1.60
CA ASP A 348 18.25 -8.86 -2.82
C ASP A 348 17.42 -8.59 -4.11
N ARG A 349 16.20 -9.13 -4.18
CA ARG A 349 15.28 -8.93 -5.31
C ARG A 349 14.80 -7.49 -5.43
N ARG A 350 14.65 -6.77 -4.31
CA ARG A 350 14.27 -5.35 -4.31
C ARG A 350 15.38 -4.49 -4.92
N PHE A 351 16.64 -4.74 -4.54
CA PHE A 351 17.80 -4.07 -5.14
C PHE A 351 17.96 -4.44 -6.62
N GLU A 352 17.82 -5.71 -6.99
CA GLU A 352 17.89 -6.15 -8.38
C GLU A 352 16.86 -5.41 -9.25
N ARG A 353 15.60 -5.35 -8.80
CA ARG A 353 14.53 -4.64 -9.52
C ARG A 353 14.79 -3.13 -9.58
N PHE A 354 15.27 -2.53 -8.49
CA PHE A 354 15.68 -1.12 -8.51
C PHE A 354 16.76 -0.87 -9.57
N GLY A 355 17.77 -1.74 -9.65
CA GLY A 355 18.82 -1.68 -10.66
C GLY A 355 18.30 -1.81 -12.10
N GLN A 356 17.28 -2.64 -12.34
CA GLN A 356 16.62 -2.74 -13.64
C GLN A 356 15.93 -1.42 -14.02
N ILE A 357 15.11 -0.86 -13.10
CA ILE A 357 14.42 0.42 -13.28
C ILE A 357 15.44 1.54 -13.55
N TRP A 358 16.49 1.62 -12.74
CA TRP A 358 17.55 2.62 -12.88
C TRP A 358 18.21 2.63 -14.26
N ARG A 359 18.36 1.45 -14.87
CA ARG A 359 18.99 1.31 -16.20
C ARG A 359 18.03 1.66 -17.33
N SER A 360 16.73 1.47 -17.16
CA SER A 360 15.71 1.69 -18.19
C SER A 360 15.00 3.05 -18.13
N SER A 361 15.23 3.85 -17.08
CA SER A 361 14.45 5.07 -16.81
C SER A 361 15.31 6.32 -16.67
N ASP A 362 14.68 7.50 -16.67
CA ASP A 362 15.36 8.78 -16.47
C ASP A 362 15.87 8.90 -15.02
N ARG A 363 17.20 8.94 -14.88
CA ARG A 363 17.89 9.05 -13.58
C ARG A 363 17.53 10.33 -12.84
N SER A 364 17.23 11.42 -13.55
CA SER A 364 16.83 12.68 -12.92
C SER A 364 15.44 12.57 -12.29
N GLN A 365 14.50 11.90 -12.96
CA GLN A 365 13.17 11.61 -12.45
C GLN A 365 13.22 10.65 -11.25
N ILE A 366 14.09 9.63 -11.30
CA ILE A 366 14.34 8.74 -10.16
C ILE A 366 14.86 9.54 -8.96
N ALA A 367 15.94 10.32 -9.15
CA ALA A 367 16.52 11.12 -8.07
C ALA A 367 15.51 12.11 -7.48
N HIS A 368 14.68 12.74 -8.31
CA HIS A 368 13.61 13.61 -7.86
C HIS A 368 12.60 12.86 -6.96
N THR A 369 12.07 11.74 -7.44
CA THR A 369 11.10 10.91 -6.69
C THR A 369 11.67 10.46 -5.35
N LEU A 370 12.92 10.00 -5.32
CA LEU A 370 13.55 9.55 -4.08
C LEU A 370 13.87 10.72 -3.13
N SER A 371 14.16 11.90 -3.66
CA SER A 371 14.33 13.12 -2.85
C SER A 371 13.04 13.48 -2.11
N GLU A 372 11.90 13.39 -2.81
CA GLU A 372 10.57 13.62 -2.23
C GLU A 372 10.25 12.57 -1.15
N MET A 373 10.51 11.29 -1.41
CA MET A 373 10.30 10.20 -0.45
C MET A 373 11.21 10.29 0.78
N ALA A 374 12.44 10.78 0.61
CA ALA A 374 13.39 10.99 1.70
C ALA A 374 13.19 12.32 2.44
N GLY A 375 12.29 13.20 1.96
CA GLY A 375 12.06 14.52 2.57
C GLY A 375 13.25 15.46 2.45
N VAL A 376 13.98 15.42 1.33
CA VAL A 376 15.19 16.25 1.08
C VAL A 376 15.13 16.96 -0.26
N ALA A 377 15.92 18.02 -0.44
CA ALA A 377 15.95 18.80 -1.67
C ALA A 377 16.61 18.06 -2.83
N ASP A 378 17.68 17.31 -2.53
CA ASP A 378 18.42 16.47 -3.46
C ASP A 378 18.99 15.30 -2.68
N ILE A 379 18.55 14.09 -3.01
CA ILE A 379 19.00 12.86 -2.36
C ILE A 379 20.51 12.63 -2.57
N ASN A 380 21.10 13.12 -3.65
CA ASN A 380 22.52 12.98 -3.94
C ASN A 380 23.40 13.93 -3.12
N ALA A 381 22.81 14.99 -2.54
CA ALA A 381 23.55 15.98 -1.78
C ALA A 381 23.82 15.49 -0.35
N ALA A 382 25.11 15.40 0.02
CA ALA A 382 25.56 15.02 1.36
C ALA A 382 24.86 13.75 1.90
N PRO A 383 25.16 12.56 1.32
CA PRO A 383 24.61 11.30 1.82
C PRO A 383 25.02 11.10 3.30
N PRO A 384 24.15 10.52 4.14
CA PRO A 384 24.50 10.16 5.51
C PRO A 384 25.60 9.09 5.53
N ALA A 385 26.23 8.93 6.69
CA ALA A 385 27.06 7.75 6.92
C ALA A 385 26.18 6.50 6.94
N HIS A 386 26.73 5.35 6.53
CA HIS A 386 25.97 4.11 6.55
C HIS A 386 25.49 3.76 7.95
N VAL A 387 24.21 3.42 8.05
CA VAL A 387 23.58 3.11 9.32
C VAL A 387 23.78 1.63 9.62
N ALA A 388 24.11 1.32 10.88
CA ALA A 388 24.39 -0.05 11.31
C ALA A 388 23.21 -1.00 11.05
N SER A 389 21.97 -0.59 11.36
CA SER A 389 20.78 -1.42 11.13
C SER A 389 20.53 -1.73 9.65
N VAL A 390 20.81 -0.79 8.76
CA VAL A 390 20.72 -0.98 7.30
C VAL A 390 21.82 -1.93 6.83
N THR A 391 23.05 -1.75 7.33
CA THR A 391 24.18 -2.63 7.04
C THR A 391 23.90 -4.06 7.47
N ASP A 392 23.42 -4.27 8.71
CA ASP A 392 23.04 -5.59 9.23
C ASP A 392 21.96 -6.26 8.36
N ALA A 393 20.94 -5.49 7.92
CA ALA A 393 19.90 -6.01 7.04
C ALA A 393 20.45 -6.44 5.67
N ILE A 394 21.39 -5.67 5.10
CA ILE A 394 22.04 -6.01 3.83
C ILE A 394 22.94 -7.24 4.00
N GLU A 395 23.72 -7.34 5.07
CA GLU A 395 24.54 -8.53 5.34
C GLU A 395 23.70 -9.80 5.51
N GLN A 396 22.55 -9.68 6.18
CA GLN A 396 21.67 -10.81 6.45
C GLN A 396 20.83 -11.23 5.23
N HIS A 397 20.39 -10.27 4.41
CA HIS A 397 19.37 -10.49 3.38
C HIS A 397 19.75 -10.03 1.96
N GLY A 398 20.92 -9.43 1.76
CA GLY A 398 21.41 -8.94 0.45
C GLY A 398 21.81 -10.03 -0.53
N GLY A 399 21.88 -11.28 -0.10
CA GLY A 399 22.13 -12.43 -0.97
C GLY A 399 23.41 -12.26 -1.80
N SER A 400 23.32 -12.51 -3.11
CA SER A 400 24.45 -12.36 -4.04
C SER A 400 24.83 -10.91 -4.31
N LEU A 401 23.98 -9.94 -3.94
CA LEU A 401 24.24 -8.50 -4.15
C LEU A 401 24.89 -7.82 -2.95
N THR A 402 24.99 -8.50 -1.80
CA THR A 402 25.52 -7.96 -0.54
C THR A 402 26.77 -7.12 -0.73
N GLN A 403 27.81 -7.67 -1.36
CA GLN A 403 29.07 -6.95 -1.55
C GLN A 403 28.92 -5.72 -2.47
N ALA A 404 28.15 -5.85 -3.55
CA ALA A 404 27.93 -4.75 -4.50
C ALA A 404 27.15 -3.59 -3.88
N ILE A 405 26.25 -3.88 -2.92
CA ILE A 405 25.51 -2.87 -2.16
C ILE A 405 26.42 -2.25 -1.10
N LEU A 406 27.19 -3.06 -0.36
CA LEU A 406 28.02 -2.59 0.74
C LEU A 406 29.22 -1.73 0.30
N ASP A 407 29.79 -2.04 -0.87
CA ASP A 407 30.93 -1.32 -1.44
C ASP A 407 30.54 -0.04 -2.20
N ASP A 408 29.24 0.23 -2.33
CA ASP A 408 28.70 1.34 -3.14
C ASP A 408 29.21 1.33 -4.61
N GLY A 409 29.53 0.14 -5.14
CA GLY A 409 30.15 0.00 -6.45
C GLY A 409 29.19 0.19 -7.64
N ASP A 410 27.90 -0.08 -7.46
CA ASP A 410 26.84 0.21 -8.45
C ASP A 410 26.11 1.52 -8.05
N PRO A 411 26.09 2.55 -8.91
CA PRO A 411 25.40 3.81 -8.62
C PRO A 411 23.91 3.65 -8.28
N ALA A 412 23.24 2.66 -8.86
CA ALA A 412 21.84 2.36 -8.54
C ALA A 412 21.71 1.89 -7.08
N TYR A 413 22.57 0.96 -6.66
CA TYR A 413 22.52 0.39 -5.32
C TYR A 413 22.98 1.40 -4.28
N CYS A 414 24.00 2.22 -4.59
CA CYS A 414 24.41 3.33 -3.73
C CYS A 414 23.25 4.31 -3.49
N LEU A 415 22.51 4.70 -4.53
CA LEU A 415 21.36 5.60 -4.37
C LEU A 415 20.21 4.98 -3.56
N ALA A 416 19.88 3.71 -3.83
CA ALA A 416 18.87 2.98 -3.07
C ALA A 416 19.27 2.81 -1.58
N ARG A 417 20.55 2.54 -1.31
CA ARG A 417 21.09 2.46 0.05
C ARG A 417 21.07 3.82 0.75
N ASN A 418 21.45 4.90 0.06
CA ASN A 418 21.36 6.26 0.58
C ASN A 418 19.93 6.62 1.02
N LEU A 419 18.91 6.23 0.24
CA LEU A 419 17.52 6.33 0.70
C LEU A 419 17.30 5.58 2.02
N MET A 420 17.68 4.30 2.08
CA MET A 420 17.52 3.50 3.30
C MET A 420 18.25 4.11 4.52
N ASP A 421 19.50 4.53 4.37
CA ASP A 421 20.29 5.14 5.44
C ASP A 421 19.61 6.43 5.95
N ARG A 422 19.08 7.28 5.07
CA ARG A 422 18.33 8.48 5.47
C ARG A 422 17.06 8.15 6.26
N ILE A 423 16.32 7.11 5.85
CA ILE A 423 15.12 6.67 6.56
C ILE A 423 15.48 6.12 7.95
N ALA A 424 16.52 5.31 8.04
CA ALA A 424 16.98 4.75 9.32
C ALA A 424 17.49 5.84 10.28
N ASP A 425 18.28 6.81 9.79
CA ASP A 425 18.74 7.97 10.58
C ASP A 425 17.56 8.84 11.05
N GLY A 426 16.60 9.10 10.17
CA GLY A 426 15.39 9.85 10.50
C GLY A 426 14.56 9.17 11.59
N MET A 427 14.41 7.84 11.53
CA MET A 427 13.75 7.05 12.58
C MET A 427 14.49 7.13 13.91
N ALA A 428 15.82 7.04 13.90
CA ALA A 428 16.62 7.17 15.12
C ALA A 428 16.43 8.53 15.80
N ALA A 429 16.27 9.60 15.03
CA ALA A 429 15.98 10.93 15.57
C ALA A 429 14.62 11.00 16.28
N ASN A 430 13.59 10.35 15.73
CA ASN A 430 12.22 10.34 16.28
C ASN A 430 12.09 9.53 17.58
N HIS A 431 13.02 8.60 17.88
CA HIS A 431 13.00 7.86 19.16
C HIS A 431 13.18 8.75 20.39
N ASN A 432 13.62 10.01 20.21
CA ASN A 432 13.77 10.98 21.28
C ASN A 432 12.54 11.86 21.51
N ASP A 433 11.41 11.58 20.84
CA ASP A 433 10.19 12.40 20.99
C ASP A 433 9.45 12.16 22.32
N PHE A 434 9.78 11.07 23.02
CA PHE A 434 9.25 10.75 24.34
C PHE A 434 10.37 10.32 25.28
N THR A 435 10.28 10.79 26.53
CA THR A 435 11.13 10.32 27.63
C THR A 435 10.85 8.84 27.96
N ALA A 436 11.72 8.18 28.72
CA ALA A 436 11.51 6.80 29.18
C ALA A 436 10.20 6.62 29.96
N GLY A 437 9.70 7.68 30.61
CA GLY A 437 8.41 7.71 31.32
C GLY A 437 7.20 8.00 30.42
N GLY A 438 7.37 8.11 29.10
CA GLY A 438 6.27 8.36 28.16
C GLY A 438 5.84 9.82 28.03
N HIS A 439 6.55 10.77 28.66
CA HIS A 439 6.25 12.20 28.55
C HIS A 439 7.01 12.86 27.40
N VAL A 440 6.41 13.91 26.82
CA VAL A 440 7.07 14.78 25.84
C VAL A 440 8.24 15.55 26.49
N PRO A 441 9.48 15.48 25.94
CA PRO A 441 10.64 16.18 26.48
C PRO A 441 10.48 17.71 26.45
N ARG A 442 11.12 18.39 27.41
CA ARG A 442 11.07 19.85 27.53
C ARG A 442 11.61 20.56 26.30
N GLU A 443 12.65 20.03 25.68
CA GLU A 443 13.27 20.56 24.47
C GLU A 443 12.28 20.56 23.31
N LEU A 444 11.47 19.51 23.18
CA LEU A 444 10.45 19.42 22.14
C LEU A 444 9.28 20.39 22.41
N LEU A 445 8.85 20.55 23.67
CA LEU A 445 7.86 21.55 24.05
C LEU A 445 8.29 22.98 23.67
N ILE A 446 9.55 23.34 23.95
CA ILE A 446 10.10 24.65 23.58
C ILE A 446 10.06 24.86 22.07
N ARG A 447 10.42 23.83 21.28
CA ARG A 447 10.38 23.91 19.81
C ARG A 447 8.96 24.12 19.28
N PHE A 448 7.95 23.49 19.89
CA PHE A 448 6.54 23.75 19.54
C PHE A 448 6.14 25.18 19.88
N ASP A 449 6.51 25.70 21.04
CA ASP A 449 6.19 27.08 21.42
C ASP A 449 6.84 28.09 20.47
N GLU A 450 8.12 27.91 20.12
CA GLU A 450 8.83 28.71 19.13
C GLU A 450 8.17 28.64 17.75
N ALA A 451 7.78 27.44 17.31
CA ALA A 451 7.10 27.22 16.04
C ALA A 451 5.73 27.91 16.00
N ARG A 452 4.94 27.83 17.09
CA ARG A 452 3.64 28.49 17.21
C ARG A 452 3.77 30.02 17.21
N VAL A 453 4.77 30.57 17.89
CA VAL A 453 5.06 32.02 17.86
C VAL A 453 5.42 32.47 16.43
N ARG A 454 6.30 31.72 15.75
CA ARG A 454 6.67 32.01 14.36
C ARG A 454 5.45 31.93 13.43
N LEU A 455 4.61 30.91 13.58
CA LEU A 455 3.41 30.72 12.78
C LEU A 455 2.40 31.86 13.01
N ARG A 456 2.19 32.27 14.26
CA ARG A 456 1.30 33.39 14.59
C ARG A 456 1.78 34.70 13.99
N GLN A 457 3.07 35.02 14.13
CA GLN A 457 3.66 36.21 13.51
C GLN A 457 3.52 36.18 11.98
N LEU A 458 3.61 34.99 11.37
CA LEU A 458 3.38 34.86 9.95
C LEU A 458 1.92 35.14 9.58
N ILE A 459 0.97 34.52 10.26
CA ILE A 459 -0.47 34.74 10.05
C ILE A 459 -0.79 36.23 10.20
N ASP A 460 -0.35 36.86 11.29
CA ASP A 460 -0.62 38.27 11.57
C ASP A 460 -0.06 39.18 10.45
N ARG A 461 1.15 38.90 9.96
CA ARG A 461 1.74 39.64 8.83
C ARG A 461 0.97 39.41 7.53
N THR A 462 0.58 38.17 7.23
CA THR A 462 -0.19 37.84 6.02
C THR A 462 -1.57 38.51 6.05
N VAL A 463 -2.27 38.46 7.19
CA VAL A 463 -3.57 39.10 7.37
C VAL A 463 -3.45 40.62 7.28
N ALA A 464 -2.38 41.23 7.82
CA ALA A 464 -2.15 42.67 7.70
C ALA A 464 -1.92 43.16 6.26
N ARG A 465 -1.60 42.26 5.32
CA ARG A 465 -1.51 42.57 3.88
C ARG A 465 -2.86 42.56 3.17
N LEU A 466 -3.92 42.05 3.80
CA LEU A 466 -5.26 42.07 3.22
C LEU A 466 -5.86 43.49 3.23
N PRO A 467 -6.64 43.88 2.21
CA PRO A 467 -7.52 45.03 2.31
C PRO A 467 -8.41 44.92 3.56
N ASN A 468 -8.66 46.04 4.25
CA ASN A 468 -9.42 46.06 5.51
C ASN A 468 -10.78 45.31 5.42
N GLU A 469 -11.47 45.44 4.29
CA GLU A 469 -12.76 44.79 4.02
C GLU A 469 -12.67 43.25 3.99
N LEU A 470 -11.52 42.70 3.57
CA LEU A 470 -11.26 41.26 3.56
C LEU A 470 -10.65 40.78 4.88
N ALA A 471 -9.81 41.60 5.53
CA ALA A 471 -9.19 41.27 6.81
C ALA A 471 -10.22 41.01 7.92
N VAL A 472 -11.33 41.77 7.95
CA VAL A 472 -12.46 41.56 8.88
C VAL A 472 -13.13 40.19 8.67
N GLY A 473 -12.94 39.57 7.51
CA GLY A 473 -13.42 38.24 7.20
C GLY A 473 -12.56 37.09 7.72
N VAL A 474 -11.37 37.36 8.27
CA VAL A 474 -10.57 36.38 9.02
C VAL A 474 -11.03 36.41 10.46
N LEU A 475 -11.67 35.32 10.91
CA LEU A 475 -12.46 35.33 12.13
C LEU A 475 -11.60 34.93 13.34
N ASP A 476 -10.97 33.76 13.27
CA ASP A 476 -10.13 33.20 14.32
C ASP A 476 -9.23 32.09 13.77
N ALA A 477 -8.27 31.63 14.60
CA ALA A 477 -7.31 30.60 14.23
C ALA A 477 -6.97 29.73 15.44
N ALA A 478 -6.80 28.43 15.20
CA ALA A 478 -6.45 27.46 16.23
C ALA A 478 -5.34 26.50 15.80
N PHE A 479 -4.44 26.19 16.72
CA PHE A 479 -3.35 25.27 16.49
C PHE A 479 -3.86 23.83 16.32
N SER A 480 -3.28 23.11 15.37
CA SER A 480 -3.61 21.73 14.99
C SER A 480 -2.34 20.86 14.91
N ASP A 481 -1.26 21.33 15.53
CA ASP A 481 0.02 20.63 15.54
C ASP A 481 -0.02 19.34 16.36
N ASP A 482 1.00 18.51 16.18
CA ASP A 482 1.03 17.18 16.79
C ASP A 482 1.05 17.23 18.32
N LEU A 483 1.56 18.30 18.94
CA LEU A 483 1.48 18.44 20.39
C LEU A 483 0.04 18.67 20.86
N VAL A 484 -0.78 19.38 20.10
CA VAL A 484 -2.23 19.48 20.37
C VAL A 484 -2.86 18.10 20.31
N LEU A 485 -2.58 17.33 19.26
CA LEU A 485 -3.11 15.98 19.10
C LEU A 485 -2.68 15.09 20.28
N ILE A 486 -1.39 14.97 20.55
CA ILE A 486 -0.84 14.11 21.60
C ILE A 486 -1.42 14.45 22.97
N ARG A 487 -1.54 15.74 23.33
CA ARG A 487 -2.18 16.14 24.60
C ARG A 487 -3.64 15.72 24.71
N VAL A 488 -4.40 15.77 23.62
CA VAL A 488 -5.78 15.30 23.62
C VAL A 488 -5.83 13.78 23.74
N LEU A 489 -4.90 13.06 23.11
CA LEU A 489 -4.81 11.61 23.21
C LEU A 489 -4.33 11.13 24.59
N GLU A 490 -3.46 11.89 25.27
CA GLU A 490 -3.03 11.62 26.65
C GLU A 490 -4.20 11.66 27.65
N GLN A 491 -5.27 12.40 27.34
CA GLN A 491 -6.50 12.44 28.15
C GLN A 491 -7.40 11.22 27.89
N ASN A 492 -7.05 10.36 26.94
CA ASN A 492 -7.83 9.20 26.56
C ASN A 492 -7.18 7.91 27.09
N GLU A 493 -7.98 7.03 27.69
CA GLU A 493 -7.49 5.78 28.31
C GLU A 493 -7.29 4.63 27.32
N TYR A 494 -7.65 4.81 26.04
CA TYR A 494 -7.68 3.74 25.02
C TYR A 494 -6.57 3.81 23.98
N VAL A 495 -5.81 4.91 23.93
CA VAL A 495 -4.73 5.10 22.96
C VAL A 495 -3.42 5.38 23.70
N GLU A 496 -2.32 4.88 23.14
CA GLU A 496 -0.96 5.12 23.66
C GLU A 496 -0.28 6.15 22.76
N PRO A 497 -0.17 7.43 23.16
CA PRO A 497 0.37 8.49 22.31
C PRO A 497 1.79 8.22 21.83
N ARG A 498 2.59 7.50 22.63
CA ARG A 498 3.95 7.10 22.27
C ARG A 498 4.02 6.15 21.06
N GLN A 499 3.00 5.33 20.85
CA GLN A 499 2.93 4.43 19.69
C GLN A 499 2.48 5.15 18.41
N ILE A 500 1.95 6.38 18.55
CA ILE A 500 1.46 7.20 17.43
C ILE A 500 2.56 8.14 16.95
N GLY A 501 3.27 8.79 17.86
CA GLY A 501 4.44 9.59 17.52
C GLY A 501 4.15 10.98 16.94
N PHE A 502 5.23 11.71 16.65
CA PHE A 502 5.21 13.02 16.02
C PHE A 502 5.69 12.91 14.57
N SER A 503 5.03 13.63 13.67
CA SER A 503 5.40 13.74 12.25
C SER A 503 6.65 14.59 12.05
N GLY A 504 7.07 15.35 13.06
CA GLY A 504 8.14 16.34 12.95
C GLY A 504 7.69 17.68 12.34
N VAL A 505 6.41 17.81 11.94
CA VAL A 505 5.83 19.08 11.51
C VAL A 505 5.29 19.85 12.72
N LEU A 506 6.02 20.90 13.09
CA LEU A 506 5.76 21.65 14.33
C LEU A 506 4.75 22.79 14.15
N MET A 507 4.54 23.26 12.92
CA MET A 507 3.63 24.36 12.61
C MET A 507 2.35 23.80 11.98
N ALA A 508 1.24 23.84 12.70
CA ALA A 508 -0.05 23.55 12.07
C ALA A 508 -1.18 24.38 12.65
N VAL A 509 -2.05 24.89 11.77
CA VAL A 509 -3.15 25.79 12.14
C VAL A 509 -4.38 25.56 11.27
N VAL A 510 -5.56 25.78 11.87
CA VAL A 510 -6.84 25.91 11.18
C VAL A 510 -7.34 27.34 11.36
N ILE A 511 -7.64 28.03 10.27
CA ILE A 511 -8.06 29.43 10.23
C ILE A 511 -9.50 29.48 9.71
N ARG A 512 -10.43 30.09 10.47
CA ARG A 512 -11.80 30.31 10.00
C ARG A 512 -11.91 31.63 9.28
N VAL A 513 -12.59 31.59 8.14
CA VAL A 513 -12.89 32.76 7.32
C VAL A 513 -14.37 32.83 7.02
N LYS A 514 -14.87 34.03 6.75
CA LYS A 514 -16.32 34.27 6.60
C LYS A 514 -16.91 33.69 5.33
N ASN A 515 -16.18 33.72 4.22
CA ASN A 515 -16.65 33.22 2.93
C ASN A 515 -15.49 32.76 2.03
N GLN A 516 -15.85 32.18 0.89
CA GLN A 516 -14.90 31.61 -0.07
C GLN A 516 -13.95 32.66 -0.67
N LEU A 517 -14.38 33.90 -0.87
CA LEU A 517 -13.49 34.96 -1.40
C LEU A 517 -12.34 35.25 -0.42
N GLN A 518 -12.60 35.30 0.88
CA GLN A 518 -11.53 35.44 1.87
C GLN A 518 -10.64 34.21 1.94
N LEU A 519 -11.22 33.01 1.80
CA LEU A 519 -10.46 31.77 1.71
C LEU A 519 -9.46 31.88 0.55
N ASP A 520 -9.95 32.06 -0.67
CA ASP A 520 -9.11 32.09 -1.88
C ASP A 520 -8.05 33.19 -1.82
N THR A 521 -8.40 34.38 -1.32
CA THR A 521 -7.45 35.50 -1.20
C THR A 521 -6.35 35.20 -0.17
N LEU A 522 -6.71 34.67 1.00
CA LEU A 522 -5.75 34.35 2.04
C LEU A 522 -4.82 33.20 1.62
N CYS A 523 -5.35 32.20 0.90
CA CYS A 523 -4.57 31.13 0.28
C CYS A 523 -3.50 31.66 -0.65
N GLU A 524 -3.87 32.55 -1.59
CA GLU A 524 -2.91 33.13 -2.53
C GLU A 524 -1.85 33.97 -1.82
N LEU A 525 -2.21 34.71 -0.77
CA LEU A 525 -1.24 35.45 0.03
C LEU A 525 -0.25 34.51 0.73
N PHE A 526 -0.72 33.46 1.40
CA PHE A 526 0.17 32.47 2.02
C PHE A 526 1.06 31.81 0.96
N ARG A 527 0.50 31.46 -0.20
CA ARG A 527 1.28 30.89 -1.31
C ARG A 527 2.42 31.82 -1.69
N THR A 528 2.17 33.12 -1.89
CA THR A 528 3.23 34.08 -2.23
C THR A 528 4.23 34.35 -1.10
N GLU A 529 3.81 34.29 0.16
CA GLU A 529 4.70 34.46 1.33
C GLU A 529 5.67 33.27 1.48
N PHE A 530 5.16 32.05 1.31
CA PHE A 530 5.94 30.82 1.46
C PHE A 530 6.69 30.43 0.19
N ASP A 531 6.28 30.92 -0.97
CA ASP A 531 6.87 30.60 -2.27
C ASP A 531 7.43 31.87 -2.95
N PRO A 532 8.56 32.41 -2.46
CA PRO A 532 9.20 33.58 -3.05
C PRO A 532 10.01 33.23 -4.31
N ARG A 533 9.68 32.15 -5.05
CA ARG A 533 10.37 31.76 -6.30
C ARG A 533 10.31 32.84 -7.40
N TYR A 534 9.53 33.90 -7.20
CA TYR A 534 9.54 35.12 -8.04
C TYR A 534 10.63 36.15 -7.66
N VAL A 535 11.39 35.93 -6.57
CA VAL A 535 12.31 36.93 -5.98
C VAL A 535 13.72 36.37 -5.71
N ASP A 536 13.89 35.10 -5.27
CA ASP A 536 15.22 34.50 -5.06
C ASP A 536 15.23 32.99 -5.34
N THR A 537 15.99 32.58 -6.35
CA THR A 537 16.16 31.17 -6.77
C THR A 537 16.95 30.32 -5.77
N ARG A 538 17.52 30.91 -4.72
CA ARG A 538 18.22 30.20 -3.63
C ARG A 538 17.27 29.71 -2.53
N ILE A 539 16.00 30.15 -2.53
CA ILE A 539 15.00 29.75 -1.54
C ILE A 539 14.31 28.47 -2.03
N SER A 540 14.65 27.34 -1.42
CA SER A 540 14.07 26.03 -1.71
C SER A 540 12.79 25.79 -0.91
N THR A 541 11.90 26.78 -0.87
CA THR A 541 10.60 26.65 -0.21
C THR A 541 9.54 26.45 -1.29
N SER A 542 8.66 25.47 -1.09
CA SER A 542 7.57 25.19 -2.02
C SER A 542 6.28 24.93 -1.26
N VAL A 543 5.16 25.11 -1.95
CA VAL A 543 3.83 24.98 -1.36
C VAL A 543 3.00 24.07 -2.24
N ARG A 544 2.36 23.09 -1.63
CA ARG A 544 1.32 22.26 -2.26
C ARG A 544 0.01 22.49 -1.53
N PHE A 545 -1.10 22.43 -2.24
CA PHE A 545 -2.41 22.65 -1.62
C PHE A 545 -3.50 21.85 -2.30
N ARG A 546 -4.59 21.64 -1.57
CA ARG A 546 -5.81 21.02 -2.07
C ARG A 546 -7.03 21.77 -1.57
N THR A 547 -7.93 22.10 -2.48
CA THR A 547 -9.28 22.56 -2.15
C THR A 547 -10.23 21.37 -2.04
N TYR A 548 -11.14 21.45 -1.10
CA TYR A 548 -12.15 20.42 -0.89
C TYR A 548 -13.39 21.04 -0.25
N SER A 549 -14.45 20.27 -0.16
CA SER A 549 -15.71 20.71 0.44
C SER A 549 -16.17 19.65 1.43
N VAL A 550 -16.69 20.10 2.56
CA VAL A 550 -17.12 19.23 3.64
C VAL A 550 -18.62 19.41 3.84
N PRO A 551 -19.42 18.35 3.65
CA PRO A 551 -20.82 18.35 4.06
C PRO A 551 -20.90 18.45 5.58
N ARG A 552 -21.60 19.48 6.08
CA ARG A 552 -21.86 19.74 7.49
C ARG A 552 -23.36 19.86 7.74
N ALA A 553 -23.77 19.91 9.00
CA ALA A 553 -25.19 19.93 9.39
C ALA A 553 -25.97 21.12 8.78
N THR A 554 -25.30 22.27 8.60
CA THR A 554 -25.90 23.52 8.09
C THR A 554 -25.70 23.75 6.60
N GLY A 555 -24.97 22.88 5.91
CA GLY A 555 -24.69 23.03 4.49
C GLY A 555 -23.31 22.49 4.10
N ILE A 556 -22.77 22.97 2.98
CA ILE A 556 -21.43 22.61 2.52
C ILE A 556 -20.48 23.74 2.88
N THR A 557 -19.38 23.41 3.56
CA THR A 557 -18.27 24.34 3.80
C THR A 557 -17.19 24.16 2.74
N HIS A 558 -16.51 25.26 2.42
CA HIS A 558 -15.37 25.27 1.52
C HIS A 558 -14.08 25.32 2.33
N GLU A 559 -13.13 24.48 1.96
CA GLU A 559 -11.89 24.30 2.69
C GLU A 559 -10.69 24.21 1.75
N MET A 560 -9.55 24.68 2.21
CA MET A 560 -8.27 24.43 1.56
C MET A 560 -7.25 24.07 2.62
N THR A 561 -6.48 23.02 2.37
CA THR A 561 -5.31 22.68 3.18
C THR A 561 -4.05 22.82 2.34
N MET A 562 -3.05 23.50 2.88
CA MET A 562 -1.75 23.77 2.30
C MET A 562 -0.66 23.07 3.13
N VAL A 563 0.33 22.51 2.45
CA VAL A 563 1.56 22.01 3.05
C VAL A 563 2.72 22.82 2.51
N VAL A 564 3.55 23.33 3.43
CA VAL A 564 4.75 24.09 3.11
C VAL A 564 5.95 23.17 3.26
N PHE A 565 6.82 23.15 2.26
CA PHE A 565 8.05 22.38 2.23
C PHE A 565 9.25 23.33 2.25
N GLU A 566 10.24 23.03 3.06
CA GLU A 566 11.55 23.69 3.07
C GLU A 566 12.62 22.64 2.81
N LYS A 567 13.39 22.83 1.72
CA LYS A 567 14.42 21.87 1.29
C LYS A 567 13.89 20.44 1.15
N GLY A 568 12.68 20.30 0.58
CA GLY A 568 12.02 19.01 0.38
C GLY A 568 11.30 18.43 1.61
N LYS A 569 11.53 18.97 2.82
CA LYS A 569 10.87 18.49 4.04
C LYS A 569 9.62 19.32 4.34
N ALA A 570 8.50 18.66 4.67
CA ALA A 570 7.31 19.39 5.13
C ALA A 570 7.58 20.06 6.48
N ILE A 571 7.21 21.34 6.61
CA ILE A 571 7.46 22.15 7.81
C ILE A 571 6.19 22.79 8.39
N ALA A 572 5.11 22.91 7.61
CA ALA A 572 3.86 23.47 8.10
C ALA A 572 2.61 22.91 7.40
N TYR A 573 1.50 22.86 8.14
CA TYR A 573 0.15 22.64 7.63
C TYR A 573 -0.75 23.85 7.92
N LEU A 574 -1.42 24.37 6.90
CA LEU A 574 -2.37 25.47 7.07
C LEU A 574 -3.68 25.07 6.45
N THR A 575 -4.75 25.08 7.24
CA THR A 575 -6.11 24.85 6.75
C THR A 575 -6.93 26.12 6.88
N MET A 576 -7.58 26.54 5.80
CA MET A 576 -8.58 27.60 5.81
C MET A 576 -9.95 26.99 5.61
N THR A 577 -10.93 27.41 6.39
CA THR A 577 -12.30 26.87 6.33
C THR A 577 -13.36 27.96 6.46
N THR A 578 -14.44 27.82 5.70
CA THR A 578 -15.64 28.67 5.86
C THR A 578 -16.60 28.16 6.95
N ALA A 579 -16.20 27.13 7.71
CA ALA A 579 -17.02 26.59 8.78
C ALA A 579 -17.23 27.60 9.91
N THR A 580 -18.48 27.67 10.38
CA THR A 580 -18.86 28.48 11.54
C THR A 580 -18.29 27.90 12.84
N PRO A 581 -18.26 28.68 13.95
CA PRO A 581 -17.82 28.17 15.25
C PRO A 581 -18.60 26.92 15.73
N GLY A 582 -19.88 26.78 15.34
CA GLY A 582 -20.68 25.60 15.68
C GLY A 582 -20.35 24.37 14.83
N GLU A 583 -19.87 24.58 13.61
CA GLU A 583 -19.51 23.51 12.67
C GLU A 583 -18.08 23.00 12.88
N ALA A 584 -17.14 23.88 13.22
CA ALA A 584 -15.73 23.57 13.48
C ALA A 584 -15.29 24.26 14.79
N PRO A 585 -15.69 23.74 15.96
CA PRO A 585 -15.42 24.39 17.23
C PRO A 585 -13.93 24.34 17.58
N PHE A 586 -13.40 25.46 18.04
CA PHE A 586 -12.09 25.52 18.67
C PHE A 586 -12.22 25.32 20.17
N ARG A 587 -11.22 24.67 20.77
CA ARG A 587 -11.15 24.37 22.20
C ARG A 587 -10.03 25.17 22.83
N ARG A 588 -10.18 25.52 24.10
CA ARG A 588 -9.09 26.10 24.89
C ARG A 588 -8.53 25.06 25.83
N ASP A 589 -7.23 25.07 25.99
CA ASP A 589 -6.56 24.23 26.97
C ASP A 589 -6.67 24.88 28.36
N ALA A 590 -6.99 24.09 29.38
CA ALA A 590 -7.13 24.61 30.74
C ALA A 590 -5.81 25.15 31.30
N ALA A 591 -4.66 24.59 30.88
CA ALA A 591 -3.33 25.04 31.24
C ALA A 591 -2.83 26.19 30.35
N TYR A 592 -3.40 26.37 29.15
CA TYR A 592 -3.04 27.46 28.23
C TYR A 592 -4.30 28.14 27.66
N PRO A 593 -5.02 28.93 28.48
CA PRO A 593 -6.32 29.51 28.10
C PRO A 593 -6.24 30.54 26.97
N ASP A 594 -5.04 31.08 26.69
CA ASP A 594 -4.78 32.03 25.61
C ASP A 594 -4.51 31.35 24.26
N LEU A 595 -4.47 30.02 24.22
CA LEU A 595 -4.27 29.23 23.01
C LEU A 595 -5.59 28.54 22.61
N GLU A 596 -5.95 28.70 21.34
CA GLU A 596 -7.04 27.94 20.73
C GLU A 596 -6.49 26.73 19.99
N TYR A 597 -7.12 25.58 20.20
CA TYR A 597 -6.77 24.29 19.64
C TYR A 597 -7.91 23.79 18.75
N ALA A 598 -7.53 23.27 17.58
CA ALA A 598 -8.47 22.70 16.64
C ALA A 598 -9.12 21.44 17.24
N SER A 599 -10.37 21.17 16.88
CA SER A 599 -11.03 19.93 17.28
C SER A 599 -10.44 18.72 16.55
N LEU A 600 -10.60 17.52 17.14
CA LEU A 600 -10.11 16.27 16.55
C LEU A 600 -10.61 16.02 15.11
N PRO A 601 -11.88 16.29 14.74
CA PRO A 601 -12.31 16.19 13.35
C PRO A 601 -11.54 17.09 12.38
N GLU A 602 -11.23 18.33 12.78
CA GLU A 602 -10.48 19.27 11.94
C GLU A 602 -9.00 18.84 11.82
N ILE A 603 -8.40 18.33 12.89
CA ILE A 603 -7.06 17.72 12.86
C ILE A 603 -7.07 16.50 11.92
N ALA A 604 -8.07 15.62 12.02
CA ALA A 604 -8.19 14.44 11.17
C ALA A 604 -8.34 14.81 9.69
N ALA A 605 -9.20 15.78 9.36
CA ALA A 605 -9.38 16.28 8.00
C ALA A 605 -8.08 16.90 7.46
N GLN A 606 -7.42 17.75 8.24
CA GLN A 606 -6.14 18.34 7.87
C GLN A 606 -5.07 17.26 7.64
N ARG A 607 -4.98 16.23 8.49
CA ARG A 607 -4.03 15.12 8.34
C ARG A 607 -4.31 14.27 7.10
N LYS A 608 -5.59 13.97 6.82
CA LYS A 608 -6.02 13.30 5.57
C LYS A 608 -5.53 14.06 4.34
N VAL A 609 -5.72 15.38 4.32
CA VAL A 609 -5.30 16.22 3.18
C VAL A 609 -3.80 16.48 3.16
N ALA A 610 -3.14 16.59 4.30
CA ALA A 610 -1.69 16.73 4.35
C ALA A 610 -1.00 15.49 3.76
N ALA A 611 -1.48 14.29 4.08
CA ALA A 611 -0.94 13.04 3.53
C ALA A 611 -1.11 12.92 2.01
N ALA A 612 -2.17 13.52 1.44
CA ALA A 612 -2.37 13.64 -0.01
C ALA A 612 -1.29 14.46 -0.71
N LEU A 613 -0.64 15.37 0.01
CA LEU A 613 0.28 16.36 -0.54
C LEU A 613 1.75 16.03 -0.24
N ILE A 614 2.01 15.17 0.75
CA ILE A 614 3.34 14.82 1.27
C ILE A 614 3.76 13.45 0.76
N GLU A 615 4.95 13.37 0.19
CA GLU A 615 5.57 12.12 -0.29
C GLU A 615 6.65 11.57 0.64
N ASP A 616 7.14 12.40 1.59
CA ASP A 616 8.07 11.98 2.64
C ASP A 616 7.53 10.76 3.38
N TYR A 617 8.27 9.66 3.30
CA TYR A 617 7.86 8.36 3.81
C TYR A 617 7.64 8.39 5.33
N LEU A 618 8.55 9.02 6.08
CA LEU A 618 8.48 9.05 7.55
C LEU A 618 7.30 9.89 8.02
N ILE A 619 7.11 11.06 7.40
CA ILE A 619 5.99 11.94 7.72
C ILE A 619 4.66 11.24 7.38
N ARG A 620 4.55 10.66 6.18
CA ARG A 620 3.33 9.96 5.73
C ARG A 620 3.01 8.76 6.63
N LYS A 621 4.02 8.00 7.07
CA LYS A 621 3.86 6.89 8.01
C LYS A 621 3.29 7.36 9.36
N THR A 622 3.87 8.41 9.95
CA THR A 622 3.36 8.94 11.22
C THR A 622 1.95 9.54 11.08
N ILE A 623 1.67 10.27 9.99
CA ILE A 623 0.33 10.79 9.72
C ILE A 623 -0.69 9.64 9.57
N SER A 624 -0.32 8.54 8.92
CA SER A 624 -1.17 7.34 8.83
C SER A 624 -1.52 6.79 10.21
N GLN A 625 -0.53 6.67 11.10
CA GLN A 625 -0.75 6.24 12.49
C GLN A 625 -1.64 7.21 13.28
N GLN A 626 -1.40 8.52 13.16
CA GLN A 626 -2.22 9.57 13.78
C GLN A 626 -3.66 9.51 13.29
N TYR A 627 -3.87 9.36 11.98
CA TYR A 627 -5.18 9.33 11.38
C TYR A 627 -5.97 8.07 11.75
N GLU A 628 -5.32 6.90 11.78
CA GLU A 628 -5.95 5.65 12.24
C GLU A 628 -6.31 5.71 13.74
N ALA A 629 -5.48 6.32 14.59
CA ALA A 629 -5.81 6.55 15.99
C ALA A 629 -7.04 7.47 16.14
N LEU A 630 -7.09 8.58 15.39
CA LEU A 630 -8.22 9.50 15.37
C LEU A 630 -9.52 8.81 14.93
N LYS A 631 -9.47 7.95 13.92
CA LYS A 631 -10.62 7.16 13.47
C LYS A 631 -11.15 6.19 14.52
N THR A 632 -10.27 5.68 15.38
CA THR A 632 -10.67 4.78 16.47
C THR A 632 -11.43 5.53 17.57
N LEU A 633 -11.14 6.83 17.74
CA LEU A 633 -11.75 7.68 18.78
C LEU A 633 -12.97 8.45 18.31
N LEU A 634 -13.01 8.84 17.04
CA LEU A 634 -14.13 9.59 16.47
C LEU A 634 -15.30 8.63 16.18
N PRO A 635 -16.56 9.07 16.38
CA PRO A 635 -17.71 8.28 15.97
C PRO A 635 -17.59 7.95 14.48
N VAL A 636 -17.76 6.68 14.13
CA VAL A 636 -17.90 6.27 12.72
C VAL A 636 -19.19 6.91 12.22
N VAL A 637 -19.08 7.99 11.46
CA VAL A 637 -20.20 8.56 10.69
C VAL A 637 -20.36 7.80 9.38
#